data_AF-A0A0C1S140-F1
#
_entry.id   AF-A0A0C1S140-F1
#
_cell.length_a   1.000
_cell.length_b   1.000
_cell.length_c   1.000
_cell.angle_alpha   90.00
_cell.angle_beta   90.00
_cell.angle_gamma   90.00
#
_symmetry.space_group_name_H-M   'P 1'
#
loop_
_entity.id
_entity.type
_entity.pdbx_description
1 polymer ?
#
loop_
_entity_poly.entity_id
_entity_poly.type
_entity_poly.pdbx_seq_one_letter_code
_entity_poly.pdbx_strand_id
1 'polypeptide(L)'
;MFLLMAGAAFAGEADINLPDLAQVTFMGGTLSGMTILNVGLFICLIGMAFGVMQYVQTKNLPAHKAMLDVSQTIWETCKTYLFQQGKFLIALWALIAICMIYYFGVLQSKAVSDVIIILICSIVGILGSYGVAWFGIRINTVANSRAAFSSMSGEPLNIVNICLRSGMSVGLLLVSIELFFMLIILAYIPKELAGPCFVGFAIGESLGASALRICGGIFTKIADIGSDLMKIVFHLPEDDPKNPGVIADCTGDNAGDSVGPTADGFETYGVTGVALITFLALALAQNPVMGGKLIIWIFAMRILMILTALLSYFVNNGISKAAFAGKKEFNFEHPLTNLVWITSILCIVVTFVASYYLLGDLAAPYTSLWWALSIIISCGNLAGALIPEFTKIFTSTSSRHCEEVVNASKQGGASLNILSGLVAGNFSGFWLGLVIAGLMYVAYLVSGVSSITALMPPAFTFAAPVFAFGLVAFGFMGMGPITIAVDSFGPVSDNAQSIYELSMIESRPDAKAVVKKEYGKEPDFELAKHFLESADGAGNTFKATAKPVLIGTAVVGATTMVFGIIIMLEGIFGNVVQNLSLVQPDIIVGLLLGGCVIYWFTGASIQAVVTGSYEAVVYIKKNIKLDKKEASIEDSKKVVQICTQYAQKGMINIFIVIFFMCLALAFFNPYFFIGYLFGIAFFGLFQAVFMANAGGCWDNGKKIVEVDLKMKNTPLHEASVVGDTVGDPFKDTSSVSLNPVIKFTTLFGLLATEIAVTMTNVNLKYALSAIFFVIALVFVYRSFYSMRISEEKLDG
;
A
#
# COMPACT_ATOMS: atom_id res chain seq x y z
N MET A 1 -4.44 -40.85 20.25
CA MET A 1 -5.45 -41.46 21.15
C MET A 1 -5.29 -40.83 22.52
N PHE A 2 -6.40 -40.44 23.15
CA PHE A 2 -6.58 -39.66 24.39
C PHE A 2 -6.40 -38.13 24.30
N LEU A 3 -7.47 -37.44 23.93
CA LEU A 3 -7.83 -36.12 24.46
C LEU A 3 -9.35 -36.09 24.65
N LEU A 4 -9.78 -36.52 25.84
CA LEU A 4 -11.12 -36.32 26.38
C LEU A 4 -10.92 -35.66 27.75
N MET A 5 -10.86 -34.33 27.78
CA MET A 5 -11.30 -33.51 28.90
C MET A 5 -11.74 -32.16 28.36
N ALA A 6 -12.99 -31.81 28.64
CA ALA A 6 -13.56 -30.49 28.41
C ALA A 6 -13.45 -29.66 29.69
N GLY A 7 -13.41 -28.32 29.55
CA GLY A 7 -13.72 -27.38 30.63
C GLY A 7 -12.64 -26.35 30.94
N ALA A 8 -12.28 -25.50 30.00
CA ALA A 8 -11.81 -24.15 30.30
C ALA A 8 -12.49 -23.18 29.33
N ALA A 9 -12.99 -22.05 29.81
CA ALA A 9 -13.36 -20.96 28.91
C ALA A 9 -12.08 -20.50 28.22
N PHE A 10 -11.96 -20.80 26.92
CA PHE A 10 -10.75 -20.55 26.15
C PHE A 10 -10.78 -19.12 25.63
N ALA A 11 -9.96 -18.24 26.20
CA ALA A 11 -9.79 -16.88 25.71
C ALA A 11 -9.10 -16.92 24.34
N GLY A 12 -9.79 -16.47 23.30
CA GLY A 12 -9.18 -16.15 22.00
C GLY A 12 -8.49 -14.78 22.04
N GLU A 13 -7.81 -14.37 20.97
CA GLU A 13 -7.40 -12.97 20.78
C GLU A 13 -8.60 -12.04 20.63
N ALA A 14 -9.73 -12.57 20.17
CA ALA A 14 -11.02 -11.91 20.33
C ALA A 14 -11.44 -11.61 21.78
N ASP A 15 -10.75 -12.15 22.80
CA ASP A 15 -10.93 -11.81 24.20
C ASP A 15 -9.71 -11.05 24.76
N ILE A 16 -9.04 -10.23 23.92
CA ILE A 16 -8.04 -9.25 24.38
C ILE A 16 -8.70 -8.33 25.43
N ASN A 17 -8.35 -8.57 26.69
CA ASN A 17 -8.65 -7.65 27.78
C ASN A 17 -7.59 -6.56 27.79
N LEU A 18 -7.91 -5.41 27.19
CA LEU A 18 -7.03 -4.26 27.26
C LEU A 18 -6.91 -3.78 28.71
N PRO A 19 -5.71 -3.35 29.14
CA PRO A 19 -5.52 -2.79 30.46
C PRO A 19 -6.30 -1.49 30.63
N ASP A 20 -6.68 -1.16 31.87
CA ASP A 20 -7.38 0.09 32.16
C ASP A 20 -6.44 1.29 31.96
N LEU A 21 -6.56 1.92 30.79
CA LEU A 21 -5.71 3.03 30.37
C LEU A 21 -5.94 4.30 31.18
N ALA A 22 -7.10 4.43 31.86
CA ALA A 22 -7.38 5.60 32.70
C ALA A 22 -6.47 5.65 33.94
N GLN A 23 -5.94 4.49 34.36
CA GLN A 23 -5.04 4.37 35.51
C GLN A 23 -3.56 4.56 35.14
N VAL A 24 -3.24 4.63 33.84
CA VAL A 24 -1.87 4.75 33.37
C VAL A 24 -1.42 6.21 33.48
N THR A 25 -0.25 6.42 34.08
CA THR A 25 0.38 7.74 34.21
C THR A 25 1.84 7.72 33.79
N PHE A 26 2.33 8.89 33.41
CA PHE A 26 3.68 9.17 32.91
C PHE A 26 4.31 10.33 33.70
N MET A 27 5.64 10.45 33.63
CA MET A 27 6.41 11.53 34.26
C MET A 27 6.15 11.65 35.77
N GLY A 28 6.27 10.53 36.49
CA GLY A 28 6.03 10.51 37.93
C GLY A 28 4.59 10.83 38.36
N GLY A 29 3.60 10.70 37.47
CA GLY A 29 2.18 10.90 37.76
C GLY A 29 1.58 12.20 37.26
N THR A 30 2.38 13.11 36.67
CA THR A 30 1.89 14.43 36.23
C THR A 30 1.10 14.39 34.94
N LEU A 31 1.28 13.35 34.12
CA LEU A 31 0.63 13.21 32.81
C LEU A 31 -0.20 11.93 32.77
N SER A 32 -1.52 12.06 32.65
CA SER A 32 -2.42 10.92 32.47
C SER A 32 -2.35 10.38 31.05
N GLY A 33 -2.38 9.05 30.90
CA GLY A 33 -2.44 8.39 29.61
C GLY A 33 -3.65 8.81 28.77
N MET A 34 -4.81 9.00 29.41
CA MET A 34 -6.00 9.48 28.72
C MET A 34 -5.84 10.91 28.18
N THR A 35 -5.08 11.76 28.88
CA THR A 35 -4.75 13.09 28.34
C THR A 35 -3.94 12.98 27.05
N ILE A 36 -2.97 12.07 26.96
CA ILE A 36 -2.18 11.84 25.74
C ILE A 36 -3.09 11.40 24.59
N LEU A 37 -3.98 10.43 24.83
CA LEU A 37 -4.90 9.93 23.80
C LEU A 37 -5.88 11.02 23.33
N ASN A 38 -6.42 11.84 24.25
CA ASN A 38 -7.31 12.96 23.91
C ASN A 38 -6.59 14.07 23.13
N VAL A 39 -5.35 14.40 23.50
CA VAL A 39 -4.49 15.31 22.71
C VAL A 39 -4.23 14.71 21.33
N GLY A 40 -4.06 13.39 21.25
CA GLY A 40 -3.98 12.64 20.00
C GLY A 40 -5.17 12.87 19.09
N LEU A 41 -6.40 12.73 19.61
CA LEU A 41 -7.62 12.99 18.84
C LEU A 41 -7.65 14.42 18.29
N PHE A 42 -7.22 15.40 19.09
CA PHE A 42 -7.10 16.79 18.63
C PHE A 42 -6.03 16.96 17.53
N ILE A 43 -4.89 16.30 17.64
CA ILE A 43 -3.84 16.31 16.60
C ILE A 43 -4.32 15.65 15.31
N CYS A 44 -5.11 14.56 15.39
CA CYS A 44 -5.75 13.97 14.23
C CYS A 44 -6.71 14.97 13.55
N LEU A 45 -7.50 15.74 14.32
CA LEU A 45 -8.33 16.80 13.76
C LEU A 45 -7.50 17.88 13.05
N ILE A 46 -6.34 18.25 13.60
CA ILE A 46 -5.40 19.18 12.93
C ILE A 46 -4.90 18.58 11.61
N GLY A 47 -4.48 17.32 11.60
CA GLY A 47 -4.00 16.65 10.38
C GLY A 47 -5.07 16.56 9.30
N MET A 48 -6.31 16.22 9.67
CA MET A 48 -7.46 16.24 8.75
C MET A 48 -7.77 17.64 8.24
N ALA A 49 -7.78 18.64 9.11
CA ALA A 49 -8.01 20.03 8.74
C ALA A 49 -6.92 20.55 7.79
N PHE A 50 -5.66 20.15 8.01
CA PHE A 50 -4.56 20.46 7.11
C PHE A 50 -4.76 19.84 5.72
N GLY A 51 -5.16 18.56 5.64
CA GLY A 51 -5.50 17.92 4.37
C GLY A 51 -6.60 18.68 3.62
N VAL A 52 -7.71 19.02 4.30
CA VAL A 52 -8.79 19.80 3.68
C VAL A 52 -8.32 21.21 3.28
N MET A 53 -7.50 21.85 4.10
CA MET A 53 -6.92 23.17 3.78
C MET A 53 -6.07 23.09 2.50
N GLN A 54 -5.19 22.09 2.38
CA GLN A 54 -4.36 21.88 1.19
C GLN A 54 -5.22 21.61 -0.05
N TYR A 55 -6.29 20.82 0.08
CA TYR A 55 -7.28 20.64 -0.99
C TYR A 55 -7.86 21.99 -1.47
N VAL A 56 -8.32 22.83 -0.55
CA VAL A 56 -8.90 24.15 -0.88
C VAL A 56 -7.85 25.06 -1.52
N GLN A 57 -6.63 25.09 -1.00
CA GLN A 57 -5.53 25.88 -1.56
C GLN A 57 -5.19 25.43 -2.98
N THR A 58 -5.10 24.13 -3.25
CA THR A 58 -4.86 23.59 -4.60
C THR A 58 -6.02 23.90 -5.54
N LYS A 59 -7.26 23.79 -5.08
CA LYS A 59 -8.45 24.11 -5.88
C LYS A 59 -8.47 25.56 -6.37
N ASN A 60 -7.98 26.48 -5.52
CA ASN A 60 -7.94 27.92 -5.78
C ASN A 60 -6.75 28.37 -6.65
N LEU A 61 -5.81 27.48 -6.96
CA LEU A 61 -4.75 27.77 -7.93
C LEU A 61 -5.34 27.91 -9.35
N PRO A 62 -4.75 28.79 -10.19
CA PRO A 62 -5.27 29.05 -11.53
C PRO A 62 -5.13 27.82 -12.44
N ALA A 63 -6.05 27.68 -13.39
CA ALA A 63 -6.01 26.66 -14.44
C ALA A 63 -6.78 27.14 -15.66
N HIS A 64 -6.35 26.71 -16.86
CA HIS A 64 -7.08 26.98 -18.08
C HIS A 64 -8.41 26.20 -18.10
N LYS A 65 -9.48 26.81 -18.65
CA LYS A 65 -10.82 26.19 -18.70
C LYS A 65 -10.79 24.81 -19.39
N ALA A 66 -10.05 24.70 -20.48
CA ALA A 66 -9.85 23.43 -21.20
C ALA A 66 -9.28 22.31 -20.31
N MET A 67 -8.24 22.61 -19.53
CA MET A 67 -7.61 21.63 -18.63
C MET A 67 -8.57 21.25 -17.48
N LEU A 68 -9.36 22.21 -16.99
CA LEU A 68 -10.40 21.95 -15.99
C LEU A 68 -11.49 21.01 -16.52
N ASP A 69 -11.88 21.15 -17.78
CA ASP A 69 -12.92 20.33 -18.39
C ASP A 69 -12.45 18.87 -18.59
N VAL A 70 -11.18 18.67 -18.97
CA VAL A 70 -10.57 17.33 -19.03
C VAL A 70 -10.49 16.70 -17.64
N SER A 71 -9.94 17.43 -16.65
CA SER A 71 -9.87 16.98 -15.25
C SER A 71 -11.24 16.61 -14.68
N GLN A 72 -12.29 17.39 -15.00
CA GLN A 72 -13.65 17.08 -14.59
C GLN A 72 -14.16 15.78 -15.25
N THR A 73 -13.81 15.54 -16.51
CA THR A 73 -14.18 14.29 -17.22
C THR A 73 -13.51 13.06 -16.58
N ILE A 74 -12.23 13.16 -16.24
CA ILE A 74 -11.51 12.12 -15.49
C ILE A 74 -12.21 11.87 -14.15
N TRP A 75 -12.50 12.94 -13.38
CA TRP A 75 -13.21 12.83 -12.10
C TRP A 75 -14.57 12.13 -12.21
N GLU A 76 -15.42 12.49 -13.17
CA GLU A 76 -16.73 11.83 -13.38
C GLU A 76 -16.58 10.32 -13.65
N THR A 77 -15.51 9.95 -14.36
CA THR A 77 -15.21 8.56 -14.70
C THR A 77 -14.72 7.80 -13.47
N CYS A 78 -13.79 8.37 -12.70
CA CYS A 78 -13.34 7.82 -11.42
C CYS A 78 -14.49 7.63 -10.42
N LYS A 79 -15.42 8.58 -10.32
CA LYS A 79 -16.61 8.45 -9.47
C LYS A 79 -17.42 7.21 -9.82
N THR A 80 -17.66 7.01 -11.11
CA THR A 80 -18.43 5.87 -11.61
C THR A 80 -17.74 4.56 -11.25
N TYR A 81 -16.42 4.49 -11.42
CA TYR A 81 -15.60 3.35 -11.00
C TYR A 81 -15.73 3.09 -9.49
N LEU A 82 -15.53 4.09 -8.64
CA LEU A 82 -15.59 3.94 -7.18
C LEU A 82 -16.97 3.46 -6.70
N PHE A 83 -18.07 3.94 -7.28
CA PHE A 83 -19.41 3.43 -6.96
C PHE A 83 -19.56 1.94 -7.27
N GLN A 84 -18.98 1.46 -8.37
CA GLN A 84 -19.02 0.03 -8.70
C GLN A 84 -18.12 -0.79 -7.76
N GLN A 85 -16.96 -0.26 -7.37
CA GLN A 85 -16.12 -0.89 -6.35
C GLN A 85 -16.82 -0.96 -4.99
N GLY A 86 -17.53 0.09 -4.57
CA GLY A 86 -18.30 0.09 -3.32
C GLY A 86 -19.38 -1.01 -3.28
N LYS A 87 -20.11 -1.21 -4.39
CA LYS A 87 -21.08 -2.32 -4.50
C LYS A 87 -20.39 -3.69 -4.41
N PHE A 88 -19.24 -3.82 -5.04
CA PHE A 88 -18.46 -5.05 -5.03
C PHE A 88 -17.90 -5.37 -3.63
N LEU A 89 -17.41 -4.36 -2.91
CA LEU A 89 -16.94 -4.49 -1.53
C LEU A 89 -18.01 -5.03 -0.58
N ILE A 90 -19.28 -4.62 -0.75
CA ILE A 90 -20.40 -5.16 0.06
C ILE A 90 -20.53 -6.67 -0.11
N ALA A 91 -20.38 -7.18 -1.34
CA ALA A 91 -20.47 -8.60 -1.62
C ALA A 91 -19.33 -9.39 -0.96
N LEU A 92 -18.11 -8.86 -0.99
CA LEU A 92 -16.96 -9.49 -0.32
C LEU A 92 -17.08 -9.42 1.20
N TRP A 93 -17.55 -8.29 1.74
CA TRP A 93 -17.77 -8.11 3.16
C TRP A 93 -18.80 -9.09 3.71
N ALA A 94 -19.84 -9.41 2.96
CA ALA A 94 -20.83 -10.40 3.38
C ALA A 94 -20.20 -11.76 3.70
N LEU A 95 -19.16 -12.19 2.96
CA LEU A 95 -18.44 -13.44 3.25
C LEU A 95 -17.69 -13.38 4.58
N ILE A 96 -16.99 -12.27 4.84
CA ILE A 96 -16.28 -12.06 6.09
C ILE A 96 -17.25 -11.94 7.27
N ALA A 97 -18.35 -11.20 7.09
CA ALA A 97 -19.39 -11.02 8.09
C ALA A 97 -19.99 -12.37 8.52
N ILE A 98 -20.17 -13.33 7.59
CA ILE A 98 -20.61 -14.69 7.93
C ILE A 98 -19.61 -15.37 8.88
N CYS A 99 -18.30 -15.29 8.60
CA CYS A 99 -17.28 -15.85 9.49
C CYS A 99 -17.26 -15.15 10.86
N MET A 100 -17.38 -13.83 10.89
CA MET A 100 -17.42 -13.06 12.14
C MET A 100 -18.66 -13.38 12.98
N ILE A 101 -19.84 -13.45 12.36
CA ILE A 101 -21.10 -13.83 13.04
C ILE A 101 -20.99 -15.25 13.59
N TYR A 102 -20.45 -16.18 12.79
CA TYR A 102 -20.27 -17.57 13.23
C TYR A 102 -19.32 -17.64 14.43
N TYR A 103 -18.18 -16.95 14.36
CA TYR A 103 -17.20 -16.95 15.43
C TYR A 103 -17.70 -16.26 16.70
N PHE A 104 -18.04 -14.96 16.63
CA PHE A 104 -18.41 -14.18 17.81
C PHE A 104 -19.80 -14.54 18.35
N GLY A 105 -20.76 -14.82 17.47
CA GLY A 105 -22.14 -15.10 17.86
C GLY A 105 -22.39 -16.56 18.24
N VAL A 106 -21.83 -17.52 17.50
CA VAL A 106 -22.11 -18.96 17.72
C VAL A 106 -21.03 -19.61 18.59
N LEU A 107 -19.75 -19.44 18.25
CA LEU A 107 -18.66 -20.12 18.98
C LEU A 107 -18.34 -19.44 20.31
N GLN A 108 -18.24 -18.11 20.33
CA GLN A 108 -17.97 -17.33 21.55
C GLN A 108 -19.23 -16.96 22.34
N SER A 109 -20.42 -17.21 21.78
CA SER A 109 -21.72 -16.91 22.42
C SER A 109 -21.84 -15.45 22.93
N LYS A 110 -21.20 -14.48 22.25
CA LYS A 110 -21.33 -13.06 22.61
C LYS A 110 -22.76 -12.55 22.36
N ALA A 111 -23.17 -11.51 23.07
CA ALA A 111 -24.48 -10.93 22.89
C ALA A 111 -24.65 -10.39 21.47
N VAL A 112 -25.87 -10.44 20.93
CA VAL A 112 -26.17 -9.95 19.56
C VAL A 112 -25.78 -8.48 19.40
N SER A 113 -25.93 -7.66 20.46
CA SER A 113 -25.47 -6.26 20.49
C SER A 113 -23.97 -6.13 20.24
N ASP A 114 -23.17 -7.01 20.83
CA ASP A 114 -21.71 -6.96 20.77
C ASP A 114 -21.23 -7.35 19.37
N VAL A 115 -21.82 -8.40 18.81
CA VAL A 115 -21.56 -8.82 17.42
C VAL A 115 -21.89 -7.69 16.44
N ILE A 116 -23.00 -6.98 16.65
CA ILE A 116 -23.37 -5.83 15.82
C ILE A 116 -22.31 -4.73 15.91
N ILE A 117 -21.82 -4.40 17.11
CA ILE A 117 -20.77 -3.38 17.29
C ILE A 117 -19.49 -3.79 16.55
N ILE A 118 -19.07 -5.04 16.66
CA ILE A 118 -17.88 -5.56 15.98
C ILE A 118 -18.04 -5.48 14.45
N LEU A 119 -19.21 -5.84 13.92
CA LEU A 119 -19.52 -5.71 12.49
C LEU A 119 -19.53 -4.24 12.04
N ILE A 120 -20.03 -3.32 12.87
CA ILE A 120 -19.98 -1.88 12.59
C ILE A 120 -18.52 -1.42 12.53
N CYS A 121 -17.65 -1.83 13.45
CA CYS A 121 -16.22 -1.51 13.40
C CYS A 121 -15.57 -2.03 12.11
N SER A 122 -15.94 -3.22 11.63
CA SER A 122 -15.49 -3.73 10.33
C SER A 122 -15.95 -2.88 9.15
N ILE A 123 -17.21 -2.45 9.15
CA ILE A 123 -17.73 -1.52 8.14
C ILE A 123 -17.00 -0.18 8.21
N VAL A 124 -16.73 0.35 9.41
CA VAL A 124 -15.97 1.59 9.60
C VAL A 124 -14.55 1.45 9.04
N GLY A 125 -13.89 0.29 9.22
CA GLY A 125 -12.60 0.00 8.58
C GLY A 125 -12.66 0.06 7.06
N ILE A 126 -13.67 -0.57 6.44
CA ILE A 126 -13.89 -0.51 4.98
C ILE A 126 -14.16 0.94 4.53
N LEU A 127 -15.02 1.65 5.25
CA LEU A 127 -15.39 3.03 4.93
C LEU A 127 -14.23 4.00 5.13
N GLY A 128 -13.29 3.69 6.03
CA GLY A 128 -12.01 4.40 6.17
C GLY A 128 -11.21 4.34 4.88
N SER A 129 -10.81 3.14 4.45
CA SER A 129 -10.07 2.93 3.20
C SER A 129 -10.81 3.51 1.98
N TYR A 130 -12.12 3.29 1.88
CA TYR A 130 -12.95 3.79 0.80
C TYR A 130 -13.09 5.32 0.81
N GLY A 131 -13.31 5.92 1.98
CA GLY A 131 -13.46 7.37 2.14
C GLY A 131 -12.18 8.13 1.82
N VAL A 132 -11.04 7.63 2.28
CA VAL A 132 -9.73 8.22 1.94
C VAL A 132 -9.45 8.05 0.45
N ALA A 133 -9.81 6.92 -0.18
CA ALA A 133 -9.72 6.74 -1.63
C ALA A 133 -10.52 7.80 -2.40
N TRP A 134 -11.77 8.09 -2.00
CA TRP A 134 -12.58 9.16 -2.59
C TRP A 134 -11.91 10.53 -2.51
N PHE A 135 -11.34 10.84 -1.34
CA PHE A 135 -10.62 12.09 -1.13
C PHE A 135 -9.36 12.17 -1.99
N GLY A 136 -8.58 11.08 -2.04
CA GLY A 136 -7.35 10.94 -2.83
C GLY A 136 -7.57 11.21 -4.31
N ILE A 137 -8.54 10.53 -4.94
CA ILE A 137 -8.91 10.82 -6.35
C ILE A 137 -9.30 12.29 -6.49
N ARG A 138 -10.12 12.82 -5.58
CA ARG A 138 -10.63 14.18 -5.74
C ARG A 138 -9.53 15.23 -5.66
N ILE A 139 -8.56 15.07 -4.77
CA ILE A 139 -7.46 16.02 -4.72
C ILE A 139 -6.50 15.84 -5.89
N ASN A 140 -6.20 14.61 -6.31
CA ASN A 140 -5.31 14.36 -7.44
C ASN A 140 -5.89 14.90 -8.75
N THR A 141 -7.18 14.68 -9.01
CA THR A 141 -7.89 15.28 -10.15
C THR A 141 -8.00 16.80 -10.08
N VAL A 142 -7.92 17.41 -8.89
CA VAL A 142 -7.78 18.86 -8.80
C VAL A 142 -6.35 19.27 -9.11
N ALA A 143 -5.36 18.62 -8.51
CA ALA A 143 -3.95 18.96 -8.61
C ALA A 143 -3.39 18.78 -10.03
N ASN A 144 -3.75 17.72 -10.75
CA ASN A 144 -3.22 17.40 -12.08
C ASN A 144 -3.43 18.55 -13.09
N SER A 145 -4.63 19.12 -13.17
CA SER A 145 -4.94 20.26 -14.04
C SER A 145 -4.20 21.54 -13.66
N ARG A 146 -3.89 21.74 -12.37
CA ARG A 146 -3.11 22.90 -11.91
C ARG A 146 -1.62 22.70 -12.13
N ALA A 147 -1.12 21.48 -11.98
CA ALA A 147 0.25 21.12 -12.34
C ALA A 147 0.46 21.32 -13.85
N ALA A 148 -0.47 20.84 -14.69
CA ALA A 148 -0.48 21.03 -16.14
C ALA A 148 -0.48 22.52 -16.53
N PHE A 149 -1.30 23.34 -15.87
CA PHE A 149 -1.32 24.78 -16.14
C PHE A 149 -0.07 25.50 -15.61
N SER A 150 0.50 25.02 -14.49
CA SER A 150 1.69 25.60 -13.88
C SER A 150 2.97 25.32 -14.66
N SER A 151 3.03 24.28 -15.49
CA SER A 151 4.22 24.03 -16.33
C SER A 151 4.49 25.17 -17.31
N MET A 152 3.43 25.87 -17.75
CA MET A 152 3.51 27.05 -18.61
C MET A 152 3.97 28.34 -17.90
N SER A 153 4.22 28.30 -16.58
CA SER A 153 4.75 29.46 -15.84
C SER A 153 6.26 29.71 -16.07
N GLY A 154 6.97 28.69 -16.57
CA GLY A 154 8.44 28.71 -16.67
C GLY A 154 9.16 28.42 -15.35
N GLU A 155 8.45 28.01 -14.30
CA GLU A 155 8.98 27.68 -12.99
C GLU A 155 8.70 26.21 -12.62
N PRO A 156 9.64 25.28 -12.86
CA PRO A 156 9.41 23.84 -12.67
C PRO A 156 9.13 23.44 -11.20
N LEU A 157 9.68 24.19 -10.24
CA LEU A 157 9.45 23.94 -8.81
C LEU A 157 7.96 24.06 -8.43
N ASN A 158 7.17 24.86 -9.15
CA ASN A 158 5.73 24.99 -8.87
C ASN A 158 4.97 23.70 -9.17
N ILE A 159 5.36 22.96 -10.21
CA ILE A 159 4.81 21.64 -10.54
C ILE A 159 5.10 20.69 -9.38
N VAL A 160 6.38 20.62 -8.96
CA VAL A 160 6.83 19.75 -7.87
C VAL A 160 6.04 20.04 -6.59
N ASN A 161 5.86 21.32 -6.26
CA ASN A 161 5.12 21.75 -5.07
C ASN A 161 3.63 21.42 -5.14
N ILE A 162 2.99 21.51 -6.31
CA ILE A 162 1.58 21.16 -6.48
C ILE A 162 1.37 19.66 -6.30
N CYS A 163 2.22 18.83 -6.93
CA CYS A 163 2.15 17.37 -6.80
C CYS A 163 2.40 16.94 -5.35
N LEU A 164 3.48 17.45 -4.70
CA LEU A 164 3.76 17.18 -3.28
C LEU A 164 2.66 17.68 -2.36
N ARG A 165 2.03 18.82 -2.64
CA ARG A 165 0.89 19.32 -1.87
C ARG A 165 -0.30 18.35 -1.93
N SER A 166 -0.60 17.80 -3.10
CA SER A 166 -1.64 16.79 -3.27
C SER A 166 -1.34 15.56 -2.42
N GLY A 167 -0.12 15.03 -2.55
CA GLY A 167 0.33 13.86 -1.80
C GLY A 167 0.33 14.06 -0.29
N MET A 168 0.84 15.18 0.21
CA MET A 168 0.83 15.49 1.65
C MET A 168 -0.57 15.64 2.22
N SER A 169 -1.49 16.18 1.42
CA SER A 169 -2.86 16.36 1.83
C SER A 169 -3.57 15.02 2.05
N VAL A 170 -3.44 14.07 1.11
CA VAL A 170 -3.99 12.73 1.30
C VAL A 170 -3.23 11.96 2.38
N GLY A 171 -1.90 12.04 2.38
CA GLY A 171 -0.99 11.39 3.33
C GLY A 171 -1.28 11.71 4.80
N LEU A 172 -1.52 12.98 5.13
CA LEU A 172 -1.86 13.37 6.51
C LEU A 172 -3.31 13.05 6.86
N LEU A 173 -4.24 13.23 5.91
CA LEU A 173 -5.65 12.95 6.15
C LEU A 173 -5.88 11.46 6.42
N LEU A 174 -5.24 10.56 5.66
CA LEU A 174 -5.41 9.12 5.83
C LEU A 174 -4.93 8.63 7.19
N VAL A 175 -3.72 9.01 7.60
CA VAL A 175 -3.14 8.62 8.90
C VAL A 175 -3.94 9.24 10.03
N SER A 176 -4.43 10.47 9.86
CA SER A 176 -5.24 11.12 10.89
C SER A 176 -6.60 10.45 11.08
N ILE A 177 -7.27 10.03 9.99
CA ILE A 177 -8.57 9.34 10.07
C ILE A 177 -8.38 7.96 10.69
N GLU A 178 -7.37 7.21 10.24
CA GLU A 178 -7.04 5.91 10.80
C GLU A 178 -6.79 6.03 12.31
N LEU A 179 -5.91 6.96 12.71
CA LEU A 179 -5.47 7.07 14.09
C LEU A 179 -6.60 7.58 14.97
N PHE A 180 -7.46 8.45 14.43
CA PHE A 180 -8.67 8.88 15.09
C PHE A 180 -9.58 7.71 15.43
N PHE A 181 -9.89 6.82 14.47
CA PHE A 181 -10.74 5.66 14.76
C PHE A 181 -10.08 4.67 15.73
N MET A 182 -8.78 4.41 15.58
CA MET A 182 -8.08 3.57 16.55
C MET A 182 -8.13 4.14 17.97
N LEU A 183 -7.90 5.45 18.13
CA LEU A 183 -7.99 6.12 19.43
C LEU A 183 -9.41 6.08 19.99
N ILE A 184 -10.44 6.19 19.16
CA ILE A 184 -11.84 6.07 19.59
C ILE A 184 -12.13 4.64 20.10
N ILE A 185 -11.69 3.62 19.35
CA ILE A 185 -11.84 2.21 19.78
C ILE A 185 -11.08 1.98 21.09
N LEU A 186 -9.87 2.52 21.22
CA LEU A 186 -9.05 2.34 22.40
C LEU A 186 -9.61 3.02 23.66
N ALA A 187 -10.10 4.25 23.52
CA ALA A 187 -10.43 5.12 24.65
C ALA A 187 -11.89 5.07 25.09
N TYR A 188 -12.81 4.75 24.17
CA TYR A 188 -14.25 4.94 24.43
C TYR A 188 -15.11 3.71 24.15
N ILE A 189 -14.62 2.70 23.44
CA ILE A 189 -15.31 1.40 23.36
C ILE A 189 -15.06 0.66 24.68
N PRO A 190 -16.08 0.00 25.26
CA PRO A 190 -15.89 -0.80 26.47
C PRO A 190 -14.72 -1.77 26.34
N LYS A 191 -13.92 -1.90 27.40
CA LYS A 191 -12.66 -2.66 27.39
C LYS A 191 -12.84 -4.12 26.94
N GLU A 192 -14.00 -4.72 27.25
CA GLU A 192 -14.36 -6.08 26.89
C GLU A 192 -14.66 -6.25 25.39
N LEU A 193 -14.98 -5.15 24.70
CA LEU A 193 -15.29 -5.11 23.27
C LEU A 193 -14.17 -4.50 22.43
N ALA A 194 -13.27 -3.73 23.04
CA ALA A 194 -12.21 -3.03 22.32
C ALA A 194 -11.32 -3.97 21.49
N GLY A 195 -10.90 -5.11 22.08
CA GLY A 195 -10.16 -6.17 21.37
C GLY A 195 -10.90 -6.70 20.12
N PRO A 196 -12.10 -7.29 20.27
CA PRO A 196 -12.94 -7.69 19.15
C PRO A 196 -13.15 -6.60 18.10
N CYS A 197 -13.36 -5.36 18.53
CA CYS A 197 -13.60 -4.23 17.64
C CYS A 197 -12.36 -3.86 16.82
N PHE A 198 -11.16 -3.94 17.40
CA PHE A 198 -9.90 -3.77 16.66
C PHE A 198 -9.72 -4.85 15.61
N VAL A 199 -9.99 -6.12 15.95
CA VAL A 199 -9.94 -7.22 14.98
C VAL A 199 -10.94 -6.99 13.85
N GLY A 200 -12.19 -6.63 14.18
CA GLY A 200 -13.22 -6.31 13.20
C GLY A 200 -12.81 -5.16 12.27
N PHE A 201 -12.30 -4.06 12.86
CA PHE A 201 -11.80 -2.89 12.15
C PHE A 201 -10.64 -3.26 11.20
N ALA A 202 -9.62 -3.97 11.69
CA ALA A 202 -8.44 -4.40 10.95
C ALA A 202 -8.80 -5.32 9.77
N ILE A 203 -9.67 -6.30 9.98
CA ILE A 203 -10.15 -7.17 8.89
C ILE A 203 -10.92 -6.35 7.84
N GLY A 204 -11.72 -5.38 8.27
CA GLY A 204 -12.47 -4.49 7.39
C GLY A 204 -11.58 -3.63 6.51
N GLU A 205 -10.61 -2.92 7.09
CA GLU A 205 -9.66 -2.11 6.32
C GLU A 205 -8.81 -2.96 5.37
N SER A 206 -8.35 -4.15 5.78
CA SER A 206 -7.61 -5.09 4.92
C SER A 206 -8.42 -5.61 3.74
N LEU A 207 -9.72 -5.88 3.93
CA LEU A 207 -10.60 -6.22 2.81
C LEU A 207 -10.71 -5.04 1.84
N GLY A 208 -10.96 -3.84 2.37
CA GLY A 208 -11.10 -2.61 1.58
C GLY A 208 -9.84 -2.34 0.75
N ALA A 209 -8.67 -2.36 1.38
CA ALA A 209 -7.39 -2.12 0.74
C ALA A 209 -7.05 -3.19 -0.31
N SER A 210 -7.22 -4.48 0.02
CA SER A 210 -6.94 -5.58 -0.92
C SER A 210 -7.77 -5.44 -2.20
N ALA A 211 -9.07 -5.21 -2.06
CA ALA A 211 -9.95 -5.08 -3.21
C ALA A 211 -9.70 -3.82 -4.03
N LEU A 212 -9.52 -2.67 -3.39
CA LEU A 212 -9.23 -1.42 -4.10
C LEU A 212 -7.87 -1.48 -4.81
N ARG A 213 -6.84 -2.06 -4.19
CA ARG A 213 -5.50 -2.22 -4.79
C ARG A 213 -5.51 -3.17 -5.98
N ILE A 214 -6.10 -4.36 -5.84
CA ILE A 214 -6.13 -5.36 -6.91
C ILE A 214 -7.02 -4.90 -8.07
N CYS A 215 -8.25 -4.47 -7.79
CA CYS A 215 -9.14 -3.98 -8.84
C CYS A 215 -8.58 -2.72 -9.51
N GLY A 216 -7.98 -1.81 -8.74
CA GLY A 216 -7.36 -0.60 -9.24
C GLY A 216 -6.19 -0.91 -10.17
N GLY A 217 -5.26 -1.77 -9.72
CA GLY A 217 -4.12 -2.25 -10.49
C GLY A 217 -4.52 -2.92 -11.81
N ILE A 218 -5.47 -3.87 -11.76
CA ILE A 218 -5.95 -4.53 -12.97
C ILE A 218 -6.61 -3.52 -13.91
N PHE A 219 -7.46 -2.64 -13.39
CA PHE A 219 -8.13 -1.61 -14.20
C PHE A 219 -7.12 -0.72 -14.91
N THR A 220 -6.15 -0.16 -14.16
CA THR A 220 -5.22 0.83 -14.70
C THR A 220 -4.34 0.22 -15.77
N LYS A 221 -3.80 -0.99 -15.54
CA LYS A 221 -2.90 -1.60 -16.52
C LYS A 221 -3.61 -2.16 -17.75
N ILE A 222 -4.91 -2.48 -17.66
CA ILE A 222 -5.72 -2.74 -18.86
C ILE A 222 -5.85 -1.48 -19.72
N ALA A 223 -6.08 -0.34 -19.08
CA ALA A 223 -6.26 0.93 -19.76
C ALA A 223 -4.95 1.43 -20.38
N ASP A 224 -3.87 1.39 -19.60
CA ASP A 224 -2.51 1.77 -19.97
C ASP A 224 -2.02 0.97 -21.18
N ILE A 225 -1.90 -0.36 -21.08
CA ILE A 225 -1.47 -1.22 -22.20
C ILE A 225 -2.41 -1.07 -23.41
N GLY A 226 -3.72 -0.94 -23.16
CA GLY A 226 -4.71 -0.70 -24.21
C GLY A 226 -4.46 0.60 -24.98
N SER A 227 -4.06 1.65 -24.27
CA SER A 227 -3.74 2.97 -24.81
C SER A 227 -2.35 2.97 -25.47
N ASP A 228 -1.33 2.49 -24.78
CA ASP A 228 0.07 2.57 -25.17
C ASP A 228 0.43 1.72 -26.37
N LEU A 229 -0.23 0.57 -26.57
CA LEU A 229 -0.04 -0.21 -27.79
C LEU A 229 -0.47 0.55 -29.06
N MET A 230 -1.28 1.61 -28.94
CA MET A 230 -1.62 2.46 -30.08
C MET A 230 -0.44 3.30 -30.58
N LYS A 231 0.57 3.55 -29.73
CA LYS A 231 1.85 4.18 -30.12
C LYS A 231 2.59 3.32 -31.15
N ILE A 232 2.51 1.99 -31.02
CA ILE A 232 3.14 1.05 -31.95
C ILE A 232 2.25 0.80 -33.17
N VAL A 233 0.95 0.59 -32.96
CA VAL A 233 0.02 0.19 -34.03
C VAL A 233 -0.29 1.34 -35.00
N PHE A 234 -0.41 2.57 -34.49
CA PHE A 234 -0.83 3.74 -35.28
C PHE A 234 0.19 4.89 -35.26
N HIS A 235 1.33 4.75 -34.59
CA HIS A 235 2.35 5.80 -34.46
C HIS A 235 1.80 7.13 -33.93
N LEU A 236 0.84 7.04 -33.01
CA LEU A 236 0.31 8.20 -32.30
C LEU A 236 1.28 8.65 -31.21
N PRO A 237 1.37 9.96 -30.93
CA PRO A 237 1.98 10.46 -29.70
C PRO A 237 1.35 9.83 -28.44
N GLU A 238 2.11 9.86 -27.34
CA GLU A 238 1.59 9.55 -26.01
C GLU A 238 0.42 10.49 -25.66
N ASP A 239 -0.64 9.94 -25.05
CA ASP A 239 -1.84 10.66 -24.66
C ASP A 239 -2.58 11.43 -25.77
N ASP A 240 -2.47 10.99 -27.03
CA ASP A 240 -3.13 11.64 -28.16
C ASP A 240 -4.67 11.72 -27.96
N PRO A 241 -5.30 12.90 -28.10
CA PRO A 241 -6.74 13.09 -27.91
C PRO A 241 -7.63 12.18 -28.78
N LYS A 242 -7.12 11.62 -29.87
CA LYS A 242 -7.84 10.71 -30.77
C LYS A 242 -7.97 9.31 -30.20
N ASN A 243 -7.14 8.94 -29.23
CA ASN A 243 -7.15 7.63 -28.62
C ASN A 243 -8.23 7.56 -27.51
N PRO A 244 -9.30 6.76 -27.67
CA PRO A 244 -10.34 6.63 -26.65
C PRO A 244 -9.85 5.96 -25.35
N GLY A 245 -8.64 5.36 -25.34
CA GLY A 245 -8.03 4.76 -24.17
C GLY A 245 -7.53 5.75 -23.13
N VAL A 246 -7.13 6.96 -23.53
CA VAL A 246 -6.38 7.89 -22.65
C VAL A 246 -7.21 8.34 -21.43
N ILE A 247 -8.52 8.56 -21.58
CA ILE A 247 -9.37 8.89 -20.42
C ILE A 247 -9.47 7.71 -19.44
N ALA A 248 -9.50 6.49 -19.95
CA ALA A 248 -9.51 5.28 -19.12
C ALA A 248 -8.16 5.13 -18.40
N ASP A 249 -7.07 5.46 -19.08
CA ASP A 249 -5.72 5.43 -18.55
C ASP A 249 -5.55 6.42 -17.39
N CYS A 250 -5.88 7.70 -17.62
CA CYS A 250 -5.89 8.70 -16.55
C CYS A 250 -6.83 8.33 -15.38
N THR A 251 -7.98 7.71 -15.69
CA THR A 251 -8.88 7.18 -14.65
C THR A 251 -8.19 6.07 -13.86
N GLY A 252 -7.42 5.24 -14.55
CA GLY A 252 -6.58 4.18 -14.01
C GLY A 252 -5.55 4.70 -13.03
N ASP A 253 -4.76 5.73 -13.38
CA ASP A 253 -3.74 6.28 -12.47
C ASP A 253 -4.37 6.77 -11.17
N ASN A 254 -5.58 7.32 -11.24
CA ASN A 254 -6.31 7.70 -10.03
C ASN A 254 -6.87 6.48 -9.28
N ALA A 255 -7.40 5.48 -9.98
CA ALA A 255 -8.06 4.31 -9.40
C ALA A 255 -7.09 3.24 -8.86
N GLY A 256 -5.92 3.09 -9.47
CA GLY A 256 -4.88 2.12 -9.13
C GLY A 256 -3.71 2.78 -8.41
N ASP A 257 -3.05 3.72 -9.10
CA ASP A 257 -1.76 4.28 -8.64
C ASP A 257 -1.93 5.33 -7.53
N SER A 258 -3.10 5.94 -7.40
CA SER A 258 -3.42 6.86 -6.31
C SER A 258 -4.26 6.21 -5.20
N VAL A 259 -5.40 5.61 -5.56
CA VAL A 259 -6.30 4.98 -4.57
C VAL A 259 -5.64 3.77 -3.92
N GLY A 260 -4.90 2.99 -4.71
CA GLY A 260 -4.23 1.80 -4.23
C GLY A 260 -3.29 2.09 -3.06
N PRO A 261 -2.24 2.91 -3.20
CA PRO A 261 -1.33 3.17 -2.10
C PRO A 261 -2.00 3.91 -0.94
N THR A 262 -3.00 4.74 -1.22
CA THR A 262 -3.76 5.43 -0.19
C THR A 262 -4.53 4.46 0.72
N ALA A 263 -5.26 3.51 0.12
CA ALA A 263 -6.01 2.49 0.87
C ALA A 263 -5.07 1.48 1.54
N ASP A 264 -4.01 1.08 0.85
CA ASP A 264 -2.95 0.22 1.39
C ASP A 264 -2.22 0.90 2.56
N GLY A 265 -1.90 2.20 2.45
CA GLY A 265 -1.28 2.98 3.52
C GLY A 265 -2.16 3.12 4.76
N PHE A 266 -3.47 3.34 4.57
CA PHE A 266 -4.45 3.37 5.66
C PHE A 266 -4.44 2.04 6.42
N GLU A 267 -4.59 0.94 5.68
CA GLU A 267 -4.56 -0.42 6.22
C GLU A 267 -3.23 -0.75 6.91
N THR A 268 -2.10 -0.43 6.28
CA THR A 268 -0.78 -0.71 6.85
C THR A 268 -0.62 -0.08 8.23
N TYR A 269 -1.13 1.15 8.38
CA TYR A 269 -1.04 1.87 9.63
C TYR A 269 -1.94 1.22 10.69
N GLY A 270 -3.19 0.86 10.36
CA GLY A 270 -4.11 0.16 11.27
C GLY A 270 -3.59 -1.19 11.72
N VAL A 271 -3.28 -2.05 10.77
CA VAL A 271 -2.87 -3.44 10.99
C VAL A 271 -1.60 -3.55 11.82
N THR A 272 -0.58 -2.74 11.54
CA THR A 272 0.66 -2.73 12.36
C THR A 272 0.40 -2.28 13.79
N GLY A 273 -0.58 -1.40 14.00
CA GLY A 273 -0.97 -0.92 15.33
C GLY A 273 -1.71 -2.01 16.10
N VAL A 274 -2.72 -2.61 15.47
CA VAL A 274 -3.48 -3.72 16.06
C VAL A 274 -2.57 -4.89 16.41
N ALA A 275 -1.64 -5.27 15.53
CA ALA A 275 -0.68 -6.33 15.80
C ALA A 275 0.15 -6.09 17.08
N LEU A 276 0.66 -4.87 17.28
CA LEU A 276 1.45 -4.54 18.47
C LEU A 276 0.61 -4.41 19.74
N ILE A 277 -0.61 -3.89 19.64
CA ILE A 277 -1.53 -3.80 20.78
C ILE A 277 -1.92 -5.20 21.24
N THR A 278 -2.28 -6.07 20.30
CA THR A 278 -2.60 -7.48 20.56
C THR A 278 -1.41 -8.18 21.19
N PHE A 279 -0.21 -8.01 20.62
CA PHE A 279 1.03 -8.56 21.19
C PHE A 279 1.20 -8.13 22.65
N LEU A 280 1.11 -6.83 22.94
CA LEU A 280 1.35 -6.29 24.28
C LEU A 280 0.28 -6.74 25.27
N ALA A 281 -0.98 -6.77 24.86
CA ALA A 281 -2.08 -7.20 25.72
C ALA A 281 -1.96 -8.68 26.12
N LEU A 282 -1.53 -9.54 25.19
CA LEU A 282 -1.32 -10.96 25.46
C LEU A 282 -0.04 -11.22 26.26
N ALA A 283 1.09 -10.67 25.80
CA ALA A 283 2.39 -10.89 26.43
C ALA A 283 2.47 -10.27 27.83
N LEU A 284 1.76 -9.17 28.10
CA LEU A 284 1.77 -8.47 29.39
C LEU A 284 0.47 -8.63 30.18
N ALA A 285 -0.31 -9.68 29.91
CA ALA A 285 -1.55 -9.95 30.66
C ALA A 285 -1.33 -10.05 32.19
N GLN A 286 -0.15 -10.52 32.62
CA GLN A 286 0.23 -10.60 34.04
C GLN A 286 0.78 -9.28 34.61
N ASN A 287 1.08 -8.29 33.76
CA ASN A 287 1.52 -6.95 34.15
C ASN A 287 0.75 -5.88 33.34
N PRO A 288 -0.57 -5.73 33.59
CA PRO A 288 -1.44 -4.89 32.77
C PRO A 288 -1.05 -3.40 32.81
N VAL A 289 -0.47 -2.92 33.92
CA VAL A 289 -0.01 -1.52 34.04
C VAL A 289 1.13 -1.24 33.05
N MET A 290 2.11 -2.16 32.93
CA MET A 290 3.18 -2.02 31.96
C MET A 290 2.66 -2.14 30.52
N GLY A 291 1.73 -3.08 30.28
CA GLY A 291 1.05 -3.21 28.99
C GLY A 291 0.36 -1.91 28.58
N GLY A 292 -0.38 -1.28 29.50
CA GLY A 292 -1.07 -0.01 29.26
C GLY A 292 -0.10 1.15 28.99
N LYS A 293 1.02 1.23 29.74
CA LYS A 293 2.09 2.21 29.48
C LYS A 293 2.65 2.07 28.07
N LEU A 294 2.97 0.85 27.62
CA LEU A 294 3.52 0.61 26.29
C LEU A 294 2.51 0.85 25.17
N ILE A 295 1.24 0.48 25.36
CA ILE A 295 0.18 0.78 24.39
C ILE A 295 0.04 2.29 24.22
N ILE A 296 -0.08 3.06 25.30
CA ILE A 296 -0.20 4.53 25.20
C ILE A 296 1.08 5.15 24.61
N TRP A 297 2.27 4.62 24.93
CA TRP A 297 3.52 5.06 24.33
C TRP A 297 3.56 4.84 22.80
N ILE A 298 3.09 3.70 22.30
CA ILE A 298 2.97 3.43 20.85
C ILE A 298 2.05 4.47 20.19
N PHE A 299 0.89 4.75 20.79
CA PHE A 299 -0.01 5.78 20.26
C PHE A 299 0.57 7.18 20.35
N ALA A 300 1.30 7.51 21.42
CA ALA A 300 2.01 8.78 21.55
C ALA A 300 3.01 8.96 20.40
N MET A 301 3.76 7.91 20.06
CA MET A 301 4.67 7.93 18.90
C MET A 301 3.93 8.18 17.59
N ARG A 302 2.80 7.50 17.36
CA ARG A 302 1.94 7.71 16.17
C ARG A 302 1.43 9.14 16.06
N ILE A 303 0.97 9.70 17.17
CA ILE A 303 0.50 11.09 17.25
C ILE A 303 1.64 12.06 16.89
N LEU A 304 2.83 11.85 17.44
CA LEU A 304 3.99 12.68 17.15
C LEU A 304 4.45 12.58 15.68
N MET A 305 4.26 11.43 15.04
CA MET A 305 4.60 11.24 13.62
C MET A 305 3.78 12.14 12.68
N ILE A 306 2.54 12.50 13.03
CA ILE A 306 1.76 13.50 12.29
C ILE A 306 2.46 14.87 12.34
N LEU A 307 2.96 15.25 13.53
CA LEU A 307 3.65 16.52 13.72
C LEU A 307 5.02 16.55 13.03
N THR A 308 5.78 15.44 13.07
CA THR A 308 7.07 15.36 12.37
C THR A 308 6.89 15.41 10.86
N ALA A 309 5.87 14.77 10.30
CA ALA A 309 5.55 14.87 8.87
C ALA A 309 5.19 16.31 8.46
N LEU A 310 4.35 17.00 9.25
CA LEU A 310 4.01 18.41 9.03
C LEU A 310 5.25 19.31 9.07
N LEU A 311 6.07 19.20 10.11
CA LEU A 311 7.27 20.00 10.26
C LEU A 311 8.25 19.75 9.10
N SER A 312 8.47 18.48 8.75
CA SER A 312 9.38 18.10 7.68
C SER A 312 8.92 18.62 6.32
N TYR A 313 7.62 18.62 6.05
CA TYR A 313 7.07 19.21 4.82
C TYR A 313 7.39 20.71 4.70
N PHE A 314 7.17 21.48 5.76
CA PHE A 314 7.47 22.91 5.75
C PHE A 314 8.97 23.21 5.66
N VAL A 315 9.79 22.45 6.39
CA VAL A 315 11.26 22.56 6.32
C VAL A 315 11.76 22.23 4.91
N ASN A 316 11.27 21.15 4.31
CA ASN A 316 11.63 20.76 2.95
C ASN A 316 11.21 21.80 1.92
N ASN A 317 10.01 22.40 2.06
CA ASN A 317 9.56 23.48 1.18
C ASN A 317 10.48 24.71 1.29
N GLY A 318 10.90 25.07 2.52
CA GLY A 318 11.87 26.15 2.75
C GLY A 318 13.22 25.89 2.08
N ILE A 319 13.77 24.69 2.26
CA ILE A 319 15.05 24.27 1.67
C ILE A 319 14.94 24.23 0.13
N SER A 320 13.88 23.61 -0.40
CA SER A 320 13.67 23.48 -1.85
C SER A 320 13.51 24.83 -2.52
N LYS A 321 12.78 25.76 -1.89
CA LYS A 321 12.67 27.14 -2.37
C LYS A 321 14.03 27.84 -2.36
N ALA A 322 14.83 27.71 -1.31
CA ALA A 322 16.15 28.31 -1.25
C ALA A 322 17.12 27.74 -2.30
N ALA A 323 17.04 26.42 -2.57
CA ALA A 323 17.97 25.73 -3.46
C ALA A 323 17.60 25.82 -4.96
N PHE A 324 16.29 25.88 -5.27
CA PHE A 324 15.79 25.69 -6.64
C PHE A 324 14.90 26.83 -7.17
N ALA A 325 14.51 27.82 -6.36
CA ALA A 325 13.71 28.94 -6.87
C ALA A 325 14.44 29.68 -8.00
N GLY A 326 13.71 29.98 -9.08
CA GLY A 326 14.24 30.65 -10.26
C GLY A 326 15.14 29.79 -11.16
N LYS A 327 15.46 28.54 -10.77
CA LYS A 327 16.17 27.61 -11.66
C LYS A 327 15.20 26.99 -12.65
N LYS A 328 15.62 26.94 -13.92
CA LYS A 328 14.88 26.28 -15.00
C LYS A 328 15.17 24.79 -15.10
N GLU A 329 16.30 24.33 -14.56
CA GLU A 329 16.68 22.92 -14.56
C GLU A 329 17.28 22.53 -13.21
N PHE A 330 16.82 21.39 -12.71
CA PHE A 330 17.36 20.67 -11.55
C PHE A 330 16.82 19.24 -11.61
N ASN A 331 17.40 18.31 -10.84
CA ASN A 331 16.83 16.96 -10.74
C ASN A 331 15.60 16.98 -9.82
N PHE A 332 14.43 16.65 -10.38
CA PHE A 332 13.14 16.69 -9.70
C PHE A 332 13.06 15.67 -8.55
N GLU A 333 13.92 14.65 -8.52
CA GLU A 333 14.02 13.69 -7.41
C GLU A 333 14.61 14.30 -6.13
N HIS A 334 15.34 15.42 -6.20
CA HIS A 334 16.00 16.01 -5.03
C HIS A 334 15.02 16.51 -3.96
N PRO A 335 13.99 17.33 -4.27
CA PRO A 335 12.99 17.76 -3.28
C PRO A 335 12.28 16.59 -2.58
N LEU A 336 12.03 15.49 -3.29
CA LEU A 336 11.37 14.31 -2.74
C LEU A 336 12.34 13.51 -1.85
N THR A 337 13.58 13.30 -2.31
CA THR A 337 14.64 12.63 -1.52
C THR A 337 14.91 13.39 -0.21
N ASN A 338 15.03 14.71 -0.29
CA ASN A 338 15.26 15.56 0.88
C ASN A 338 14.12 15.44 1.89
N LEU A 339 12.86 15.44 1.43
CA LEU A 339 11.71 15.26 2.31
C LEU A 339 11.76 13.93 3.06
N VAL A 340 12.12 12.84 2.38
CA VAL A 340 12.27 11.52 2.98
C VAL A 340 13.37 11.51 4.05
N TRP A 341 14.56 12.03 3.75
CA TRP A 341 15.67 12.06 4.72
C TRP A 341 15.41 12.98 5.91
N ILE A 342 14.89 14.18 5.68
CA ILE A 342 14.55 15.15 6.73
C ILE A 342 13.58 14.51 7.71
N THR A 343 12.52 13.87 7.21
CA THR A 343 11.50 13.26 8.06
C THR A 343 12.06 12.05 8.79
N SER A 344 12.86 11.20 8.15
CA SER A 344 13.47 10.03 8.80
C SER A 344 14.34 10.43 9.99
N ILE A 345 15.23 11.41 9.79
CA ILE A 345 16.08 11.95 10.87
C ILE A 345 15.24 12.58 11.98
N LEU A 346 14.24 13.39 11.62
CA LEU A 346 13.37 14.03 12.59
C LEU A 346 12.58 13.01 13.42
N CYS A 347 12.02 11.97 12.78
CA CYS A 347 11.33 10.88 13.46
C CYS A 347 12.25 10.16 14.44
N ILE A 348 13.50 9.85 14.05
CA ILE A 348 14.49 9.26 14.96
C ILE A 348 14.71 10.15 16.19
N VAL A 349 14.99 11.44 15.99
CA VAL A 349 15.21 12.39 17.10
C VAL A 349 14.00 12.45 18.03
N VAL A 350 12.80 12.62 17.47
CA VAL A 350 11.56 12.69 18.25
C VAL A 350 11.25 11.38 18.97
N THR A 351 11.53 10.23 18.36
CA THR A 351 11.40 8.91 19.01
C THR A 351 12.30 8.80 20.24
N PHE A 352 13.55 9.26 20.19
CA PHE A 352 14.42 9.26 21.37
C PHE A 352 13.91 10.20 22.47
N VAL A 353 13.55 11.44 22.09
CA VAL A 353 13.06 12.44 23.04
C VAL A 353 11.77 11.98 23.71
N ALA A 354 10.78 11.53 22.94
CA ALA A 354 9.50 11.09 23.48
C ALA A 354 9.61 9.83 24.34
N SER A 355 10.41 8.84 23.93
CA SER A 355 10.64 7.66 24.77
C SER A 355 11.32 8.01 26.08
N TYR A 356 12.28 8.94 26.07
CA TYR A 356 12.93 9.40 27.30
C TYR A 356 11.91 9.99 28.29
N TYR A 357 11.01 10.87 27.83
CA TYR A 357 10.00 11.46 28.71
C TYR A 357 8.88 10.50 29.14
N LEU A 358 8.54 9.51 28.31
CA LEU A 358 7.45 8.58 28.59
C LEU A 358 7.91 7.29 29.31
N LEU A 359 9.16 6.86 29.14
CA LEU A 359 9.66 5.58 29.66
C LEU A 359 10.96 5.71 30.45
N GLY A 360 11.58 6.90 30.50
CA GLY A 360 12.88 7.11 31.16
C GLY A 360 12.84 7.11 32.69
N ASP A 361 11.66 7.28 33.28
CA ASP A 361 11.44 7.25 34.74
C ASP A 361 11.16 5.83 35.29
N LEU A 362 11.16 4.81 34.41
CA LEU A 362 10.91 3.44 34.81
C LEU A 362 12.05 2.88 35.68
N ALA A 363 11.67 2.32 36.83
CA ALA A 363 12.60 1.68 37.76
C ALA A 363 13.20 0.38 37.18
N ALA A 364 14.27 -0.13 37.81
CA ALA A 364 14.84 -1.42 37.48
C ALA A 364 13.75 -2.53 37.58
N PRO A 365 13.72 -3.50 36.64
CA PRO A 365 14.71 -3.78 35.59
C PRO A 365 14.53 -2.99 34.28
N TYR A 366 13.61 -2.02 34.20
CA TYR A 366 13.18 -1.38 32.95
C TYR A 366 13.91 -0.09 32.59
N THR A 367 14.94 0.31 33.34
CA THR A 367 15.70 1.57 33.14
C THR A 367 16.24 1.79 31.71
N SER A 368 16.60 0.71 31.00
CA SER A 368 17.13 0.78 29.64
C SER A 368 16.07 0.69 28.55
N LEU A 369 14.79 0.55 28.93
CA LEU A 369 13.73 0.27 27.98
C LEU A 369 13.51 1.42 27.00
N TRP A 370 13.55 2.66 27.47
CA TRP A 370 13.29 3.84 26.64
C TRP A 370 14.23 3.93 25.43
N TRP A 371 15.55 3.75 25.63
CA TRP A 371 16.53 3.87 24.55
C TRP A 371 16.56 2.59 23.70
N ALA A 372 16.36 1.41 24.28
CA ALA A 372 16.35 0.16 23.53
C ALA A 372 15.18 0.12 22.54
N LEU A 373 13.97 0.49 22.98
CA LEU A 373 12.82 0.60 22.09
C LEU A 373 13.00 1.73 21.06
N SER A 374 13.62 2.85 21.43
CA SER A 374 13.93 3.92 20.47
C SER A 374 14.90 3.49 19.37
N ILE A 375 15.95 2.71 19.68
CA ILE A 375 16.86 2.17 18.66
C ILE A 375 16.08 1.25 17.70
N ILE A 376 15.23 0.37 18.23
CA ILE A 376 14.45 -0.58 17.42
C ILE A 376 13.51 0.18 16.45
N ILE A 377 12.73 1.14 16.95
CA ILE A 377 11.86 1.96 16.08
C ILE A 377 12.70 2.75 15.08
N SER A 378 13.88 3.24 15.49
CA SER A 378 14.78 3.99 14.61
C SER A 378 15.33 3.14 13.46
N CYS A 379 15.52 1.84 13.64
CA CYS A 379 15.83 0.93 12.52
C CYS A 379 14.71 0.97 11.46
N GLY A 380 13.44 1.04 11.88
CA GLY A 380 12.31 1.19 10.97
C GLY A 380 12.24 2.58 10.32
N ASN A 381 12.40 3.65 11.10
CA ASN A 381 12.43 5.03 10.56
C ASN A 381 13.55 5.19 9.51
N LEU A 382 14.72 4.59 9.77
CA LEU A 382 15.86 4.60 8.86
C LEU A 382 15.59 3.77 7.60
N ALA A 383 14.88 2.64 7.72
CA ALA A 383 14.44 1.84 6.56
C ALA A 383 13.64 2.67 5.57
N GLY A 384 12.77 3.56 6.07
CA GLY A 384 11.98 4.48 5.26
C GLY A 384 12.80 5.45 4.41
N ALA A 385 14.08 5.67 4.71
CA ALA A 385 15.01 6.43 3.87
C ALA A 385 15.97 5.53 3.07
N LEU A 386 16.50 4.46 3.67
CA LEU A 386 17.45 3.58 3.02
C LEU A 386 16.82 2.77 1.88
N ILE A 387 15.62 2.22 2.07
CA ILE A 387 14.95 1.42 1.04
C ILE A 387 14.73 2.24 -0.23
N PRO A 388 14.17 3.48 -0.18
CA PRO A 388 14.10 4.35 -1.34
C PRO A 388 15.44 4.60 -2.03
N GLU A 389 16.52 4.86 -1.29
CA GLU A 389 17.85 5.05 -1.89
C GLU A 389 18.33 3.82 -2.64
N PHE A 390 18.19 2.63 -2.04
CA PHE A 390 18.57 1.39 -2.71
C PHE A 390 17.69 1.09 -3.91
N THR A 391 16.40 1.40 -3.87
CA THR A 391 15.51 1.26 -5.03
C THR A 391 15.90 2.18 -6.18
N LYS A 392 16.25 3.44 -5.89
CA LYS A 392 16.71 4.42 -6.92
C LYS A 392 17.92 3.94 -7.71
N ILE A 393 18.79 3.13 -7.11
CA ILE A 393 19.94 2.52 -7.80
C ILE A 393 19.47 1.70 -9.00
N PHE A 394 18.26 1.14 -8.99
CA PHE A 394 17.71 0.30 -10.06
C PHE A 394 16.67 1.00 -10.93
N THR A 395 15.98 2.02 -10.40
CA THR A 395 14.80 2.58 -11.07
C THR A 395 14.93 4.04 -11.47
N SER A 396 15.86 4.84 -10.93
CA SER A 396 15.99 6.26 -11.31
C SER A 396 16.35 6.41 -12.80
N THR A 397 15.94 7.50 -13.45
CA THR A 397 16.43 7.84 -14.80
C THR A 397 17.95 8.04 -14.85
N SER A 398 18.57 8.37 -13.71
CA SER A 398 20.03 8.47 -13.55
C SER A 398 20.72 7.13 -13.19
N SER A 399 19.96 6.04 -13.13
CA SER A 399 20.47 4.71 -12.79
C SER A 399 21.30 4.10 -13.93
N ARG A 400 22.41 3.45 -13.56
CA ARG A 400 23.17 2.59 -14.47
C ARG A 400 22.37 1.40 -14.99
N HIS A 401 21.39 0.91 -14.22
CA HIS A 401 20.53 -0.19 -14.65
C HIS A 401 19.51 0.25 -15.70
N CYS A 402 18.90 1.43 -15.54
CA CYS A 402 18.04 2.02 -16.56
C CYS A 402 18.84 2.31 -17.84
N GLU A 403 20.05 2.85 -17.71
CA GLU A 403 20.97 3.05 -18.84
C GLU A 403 21.30 1.73 -19.56
N GLU A 404 21.55 0.65 -18.81
CA GLU A 404 21.81 -0.67 -19.37
C GLU A 404 20.59 -1.23 -20.12
N VAL A 405 19.36 -1.01 -19.62
CA VAL A 405 18.13 -1.35 -20.35
C VAL A 405 18.08 -0.63 -21.70
N VAL A 406 18.39 0.67 -21.73
CA VAL A 406 18.43 1.45 -22.98
C VAL A 406 19.51 0.94 -23.93
N ASN A 407 20.72 0.66 -23.43
CA ASN A 407 21.83 0.16 -24.23
C ASN A 407 21.55 -1.24 -24.81
N ALA A 408 20.97 -2.13 -24.01
CA ALA A 408 20.51 -3.45 -24.45
C ALA A 408 19.46 -3.34 -25.55
N SER A 409 18.53 -2.40 -25.42
CA SER A 409 17.47 -2.13 -26.41
C SER A 409 18.04 -1.69 -27.76
N LYS A 410 19.11 -0.87 -27.77
CA LYS A 410 19.76 -0.38 -29.01
C LYS A 410 20.30 -1.52 -29.88
N GLN A 411 20.78 -2.60 -29.27
CA GLN A 411 21.48 -3.68 -29.99
C GLN A 411 20.61 -4.93 -30.18
N GLY A 412 19.75 -5.26 -29.21
CA GLY A 412 18.96 -6.50 -29.23
C GLY A 412 17.45 -6.31 -29.15
N GLY A 413 16.97 -5.07 -29.30
CA GLY A 413 15.55 -4.75 -29.28
C GLY A 413 14.84 -5.19 -28.00
N ALA A 414 13.55 -5.52 -28.13
CA ALA A 414 12.70 -5.88 -27.00
C ALA A 414 13.19 -7.10 -26.20
N SER A 415 13.85 -8.06 -26.86
CA SER A 415 14.33 -9.28 -26.19
C SER A 415 15.41 -8.96 -25.15
N LEU A 416 16.46 -8.23 -25.54
CA LEU A 416 17.52 -7.84 -24.58
C LEU A 416 17.03 -6.77 -23.60
N ASN A 417 16.09 -5.91 -24.00
CA ASN A 417 15.43 -4.98 -23.09
C ASN A 417 14.78 -5.72 -21.90
N ILE A 418 13.93 -6.72 -22.19
CA ILE A 418 13.26 -7.51 -21.15
C ILE A 418 14.30 -8.23 -20.29
N LEU A 419 15.30 -8.88 -20.88
CA LEU A 419 16.33 -9.56 -20.09
C LEU A 419 17.09 -8.60 -19.16
N SER A 420 17.36 -7.37 -19.60
CA SER A 420 18.07 -6.37 -18.79
C SER A 420 17.23 -5.88 -17.59
N GLY A 421 15.93 -5.62 -17.76
CA GLY A 421 15.06 -5.26 -16.63
C GLY A 421 14.86 -6.41 -15.63
N LEU A 422 14.81 -7.66 -16.10
CA LEU A 422 14.82 -8.84 -15.21
C LEU A 422 16.11 -8.91 -14.38
N VAL A 423 17.26 -8.55 -14.97
CA VAL A 423 18.53 -8.46 -14.23
C VAL A 423 18.42 -7.40 -13.13
N ALA A 424 17.95 -6.18 -13.45
CA ALA A 424 17.76 -5.12 -12.46
C ALA A 424 16.86 -5.56 -11.30
N GLY A 425 15.71 -6.17 -11.60
CA GLY A 425 14.78 -6.70 -10.59
C GLY A 425 15.45 -7.72 -9.66
N ASN A 426 16.15 -8.72 -10.20
CA ASN A 426 16.77 -9.78 -9.40
C ASN A 426 17.88 -9.24 -8.49
N PHE A 427 18.75 -8.37 -9.00
CA PHE A 427 19.78 -7.73 -8.20
C PHE A 427 19.17 -6.85 -7.11
N SER A 428 18.09 -6.12 -7.42
CA SER A 428 17.41 -5.30 -6.42
C SER A 428 16.83 -6.13 -5.27
N GLY A 429 16.29 -7.31 -5.56
CA GLY A 429 15.76 -8.24 -4.55
C GLY A 429 16.84 -8.68 -3.55
N PHE A 430 18.05 -8.96 -4.02
CA PHE A 430 19.19 -9.29 -3.16
C PHE A 430 19.57 -8.12 -2.22
N TRP A 431 19.79 -6.93 -2.78
CA TRP A 431 20.28 -5.79 -2.01
C TRP A 431 19.24 -5.26 -1.02
N LEU A 432 17.98 -5.14 -1.44
CA LEU A 432 16.90 -4.71 -0.54
C LEU A 432 16.61 -5.76 0.54
N GLY A 433 16.68 -7.05 0.20
CA GLY A 433 16.61 -8.12 1.19
C GLY A 433 17.71 -8.03 2.23
N LEU A 434 18.95 -7.71 1.82
CA LEU A 434 20.08 -7.52 2.73
C LEU A 434 19.90 -6.30 3.65
N VAL A 435 19.35 -5.19 3.12
CA VAL A 435 19.04 -3.99 3.92
C VAL A 435 17.99 -4.32 5.00
N ILE A 436 16.88 -4.97 4.62
CA ILE A 436 15.82 -5.36 5.56
C ILE A 436 16.39 -6.33 6.61
N ALA A 437 17.15 -7.34 6.17
CA ALA A 437 17.78 -8.30 7.07
C ALA A 437 18.76 -7.64 8.05
N GLY A 438 19.58 -6.68 7.59
CA GLY A 438 20.52 -5.95 8.44
C GLY A 438 19.80 -5.11 9.51
N LEU A 439 18.75 -4.39 9.13
CA LEU A 439 17.95 -3.58 10.06
C LEU A 439 17.22 -4.45 11.09
N MET A 440 16.62 -5.56 10.66
CA MET A 440 16.01 -6.54 11.57
C MET A 440 17.05 -7.17 12.49
N TYR A 441 18.25 -7.47 11.99
CA TYR A 441 19.31 -8.06 12.80
C TYR A 441 19.78 -7.10 13.92
N VAL A 442 19.91 -5.80 13.63
CA VAL A 442 20.19 -4.79 14.66
C VAL A 442 19.09 -4.78 15.72
N ALA A 443 17.82 -4.77 15.30
CA ALA A 443 16.69 -4.84 16.24
C ALA A 443 16.71 -6.13 17.09
N TYR A 444 17.06 -7.27 16.50
CA TYR A 444 17.25 -8.53 17.20
C TYR A 444 18.35 -8.43 18.28
N LEU A 445 19.51 -7.87 17.96
CA LEU A 445 20.60 -7.69 18.95
C LEU A 445 20.15 -6.81 20.12
N VAL A 446 19.42 -5.73 19.85
CA VAL A 446 18.89 -4.82 20.88
C VAL A 446 17.80 -5.49 21.71
N SER A 447 17.00 -6.39 21.13
CA SER A 447 15.98 -7.14 21.86
C SER A 447 16.52 -8.01 23.01
N GLY A 448 17.82 -8.34 22.98
CA GLY A 448 18.51 -9.08 24.03
C GLY A 448 18.87 -8.26 25.28
N VAL A 449 18.65 -6.94 25.27
CA VAL A 449 18.87 -6.08 26.44
C VAL A 449 17.96 -6.52 27.59
N SER A 450 18.51 -6.54 28.81
CA SER A 450 17.84 -7.05 30.02
C SER A 450 16.47 -6.43 30.29
N SER A 451 16.27 -5.15 29.97
CA SER A 451 14.97 -4.48 30.13
C SER A 451 13.90 -5.02 29.18
N ILE A 452 14.25 -5.44 27.95
CA ILE A 452 13.30 -6.02 27.00
C ILE A 452 13.03 -7.47 27.35
N THR A 453 14.07 -8.25 27.68
CA THR A 453 13.87 -9.64 28.10
C THR A 453 13.08 -9.74 29.39
N ALA A 454 13.21 -8.77 30.31
CA ALA A 454 12.40 -8.67 31.52
C ALA A 454 10.94 -8.23 31.28
N LEU A 455 10.59 -7.72 30.09
CA LEU A 455 9.18 -7.52 29.72
C LEU A 455 8.51 -8.85 29.39
N MET A 456 9.24 -9.80 28.81
CA MET A 456 8.64 -11.04 28.34
C MET A 456 8.36 -11.99 29.51
N PRO A 457 7.18 -12.63 29.55
CA PRO A 457 6.93 -13.69 30.52
C PRO A 457 7.96 -14.82 30.38
N PRO A 458 8.28 -15.56 31.47
CA PRO A 458 9.23 -16.67 31.41
C PRO A 458 8.91 -17.71 30.33
N ALA A 459 7.62 -17.94 30.05
CA ALA A 459 7.14 -18.86 29.02
C ALA A 459 7.38 -18.35 27.57
N PHE A 460 7.54 -17.04 27.39
CA PHE A 460 7.59 -16.38 26.08
C PHE A 460 8.84 -15.53 25.89
N THR A 461 9.97 -15.88 26.51
CA THR A 461 11.22 -15.11 26.38
C THR A 461 11.70 -14.99 24.93
N PHE A 462 11.38 -15.97 24.08
CA PHE A 462 11.63 -15.95 22.63
C PHE A 462 10.84 -14.88 21.86
N ALA A 463 9.84 -14.25 22.50
CA ALA A 463 8.99 -13.23 21.90
C ALA A 463 9.64 -11.84 21.82
N ALA A 464 10.70 -11.59 22.60
CA ALA A 464 11.40 -10.30 22.59
C ALA A 464 11.89 -9.89 21.19
N PRO A 465 12.57 -10.76 20.42
CA PRO A 465 12.88 -10.51 19.01
C PRO A 465 11.66 -10.18 18.14
N VAL A 466 10.56 -10.90 18.33
CA VAL A 466 9.35 -10.71 17.52
C VAL A 466 8.72 -9.35 17.80
N PHE A 467 8.65 -8.95 19.08
CA PHE A 467 8.24 -7.61 19.46
C PHE A 467 9.11 -6.54 18.80
N ALA A 468 10.44 -6.75 18.82
CA ALA A 468 11.37 -5.84 18.19
C ALA A 468 11.12 -5.74 16.68
N PHE A 469 10.85 -6.85 15.99
CA PHE A 469 10.50 -6.82 14.56
C PHE A 469 9.19 -6.06 14.32
N GLY A 470 8.16 -6.27 15.13
CA GLY A 470 6.92 -5.49 15.05
C GLY A 470 7.17 -3.99 15.20
N LEU A 471 8.06 -3.60 16.11
CA LEU A 471 8.47 -2.20 16.29
C LEU A 471 9.31 -1.65 15.13
N VAL A 472 10.06 -2.49 14.42
CA VAL A 472 10.69 -2.11 13.15
C VAL A 472 9.62 -1.81 12.11
N ALA A 473 8.62 -2.69 11.92
CA ALA A 473 7.50 -2.43 11.00
C ALA A 473 6.74 -1.16 11.37
N PHE A 474 6.54 -0.91 12.67
CA PHE A 474 5.99 0.34 13.17
C PHE A 474 6.84 1.56 12.81
N GLY A 475 8.17 1.46 12.94
CA GLY A 475 9.08 2.53 12.55
C GLY A 475 9.04 2.86 11.05
N PHE A 476 8.85 1.87 10.17
CA PHE A 476 8.63 2.15 8.73
C PHE A 476 7.44 3.10 8.54
N MET A 477 6.38 2.93 9.34
CA MET A 477 5.18 3.76 9.29
C MET A 477 5.34 5.13 9.95
N GLY A 478 6.46 5.40 10.64
CA GLY A 478 6.82 6.75 11.07
C GLY A 478 6.97 7.73 9.92
N MET A 479 7.19 7.22 8.71
CA MET A 479 7.26 7.96 7.46
C MET A 479 5.95 7.94 6.67
N GLY A 480 4.89 7.32 7.19
CA GLY A 480 3.64 7.02 6.46
C GLY A 480 3.09 8.18 5.62
N PRO A 481 2.81 9.37 6.20
CA PRO A 481 2.31 10.51 5.44
C PRO A 481 3.23 10.94 4.30
N ILE A 482 4.56 10.84 4.50
CA ILE A 482 5.57 11.24 3.53
C ILE A 482 5.72 10.19 2.44
N THR A 483 5.74 8.89 2.79
CA THR A 483 5.78 7.79 1.82
C THR A 483 4.60 7.91 0.86
N ILE A 484 3.39 8.15 1.38
CA ILE A 484 2.21 8.37 0.53
C ILE A 484 2.32 9.68 -0.26
N ALA A 485 2.92 10.71 0.30
CA ALA A 485 3.08 11.98 -0.40
C ALA A 485 3.99 11.89 -1.62
N VAL A 486 5.12 11.18 -1.50
CA VAL A 486 6.05 10.99 -2.62
C VAL A 486 5.54 9.94 -3.61
N ASP A 487 4.76 8.95 -3.17
CA ASP A 487 4.09 7.99 -4.07
C ASP A 487 3.01 8.70 -4.90
N SER A 488 2.11 9.43 -4.23
CA SER A 488 1.03 10.21 -4.86
C SER A 488 1.52 11.33 -5.77
N PHE A 489 2.79 11.71 -5.68
CA PHE A 489 3.40 12.63 -6.63
C PHE A 489 3.28 12.11 -8.06
N GLY A 490 3.56 10.81 -8.27
CA GLY A 490 3.59 10.15 -9.56
C GLY A 490 2.28 10.25 -10.34
N PRO A 491 1.14 9.71 -9.86
CA PRO A 491 -0.12 9.76 -10.60
C PRO A 491 -0.62 11.20 -10.85
N VAL A 492 -0.19 12.18 -10.04
CA VAL A 492 -0.53 13.60 -10.27
C VAL A 492 0.31 14.19 -11.39
N SER A 493 1.62 13.93 -11.43
CA SER A 493 2.50 14.40 -12.51
C SER A 493 2.15 13.75 -13.84
N ASP A 494 1.85 12.45 -13.81
CA ASP A 494 1.47 11.64 -14.96
C ASP A 494 0.20 12.21 -15.63
N ASN A 495 -0.89 12.33 -14.87
CA ASN A 495 -2.12 12.96 -15.37
C ASN A 495 -1.97 14.44 -15.74
N ALA A 496 -0.99 15.16 -15.16
CA ALA A 496 -0.74 16.54 -15.58
C ALA A 496 -0.20 16.58 -17.01
N GLN A 497 0.64 15.62 -17.40
CA GLN A 497 1.06 15.43 -18.78
C GLN A 497 -0.13 15.10 -19.68
N SER A 498 -0.95 14.10 -19.33
CA SER A 498 -2.10 13.73 -20.17
C SER A 498 -3.11 14.87 -20.31
N ILE A 499 -3.38 15.62 -19.24
CA ILE A 499 -4.27 16.80 -19.31
C ILE A 499 -3.71 17.88 -20.22
N TYR A 500 -2.40 18.07 -20.24
CA TYR A 500 -1.77 19.02 -21.15
C TYR A 500 -2.08 18.65 -22.61
N GLU A 501 -1.87 17.39 -22.98
CA GLU A 501 -2.12 16.88 -24.34
C GLU A 501 -3.62 16.84 -24.69
N LEU A 502 -4.45 16.23 -23.84
CA LEU A 502 -5.91 16.11 -24.01
C LEU A 502 -6.61 17.47 -24.11
N SER A 503 -6.09 18.50 -23.46
CA SER A 503 -6.68 19.85 -23.53
C SER A 503 -6.40 20.56 -24.87
N MET A 504 -5.46 20.03 -25.67
CA MET A 504 -4.96 20.59 -26.91
C MET A 504 -4.52 22.06 -26.74
N ILE A 505 -3.92 22.39 -25.59
CA ILE A 505 -3.69 23.77 -25.16
C ILE A 505 -2.87 24.59 -26.16
N GLU A 506 -1.95 23.95 -26.87
CA GLU A 506 -1.07 24.58 -27.88
C GLU A 506 -1.84 25.09 -29.10
N SER A 507 -2.94 24.41 -29.45
CA SER A 507 -3.80 24.77 -30.56
C SER A 507 -4.83 25.86 -30.21
N ARG A 508 -4.94 26.22 -28.93
CA ARG A 508 -5.98 27.12 -28.43
C ARG A 508 -5.57 28.60 -28.57
N PRO A 509 -6.37 29.44 -29.24
CA PRO A 509 -6.03 30.85 -29.44
C PRO A 509 -5.92 31.68 -28.15
N ASP A 510 -6.71 31.32 -27.12
CA ASP A 510 -6.79 32.02 -25.84
C ASP A 510 -5.66 31.65 -24.87
N ALA A 511 -4.97 30.52 -25.09
CA ALA A 511 -3.96 29.98 -24.17
C ALA A 511 -2.88 31.00 -23.81
N LYS A 512 -2.28 31.65 -24.83
CA LYS A 512 -1.21 32.66 -24.61
C LYS A 512 -1.70 33.85 -23.79
N ALA A 513 -2.92 34.33 -24.06
CA ALA A 513 -3.49 35.48 -23.36
C ALA A 513 -3.79 35.14 -21.89
N VAL A 514 -4.33 33.95 -21.62
CA VAL A 514 -4.63 33.48 -20.27
C VAL A 514 -3.34 33.27 -19.47
N VAL A 515 -2.33 32.58 -20.03
CA VAL A 515 -1.03 32.39 -19.36
C VAL A 515 -0.36 33.73 -19.07
N LYS A 516 -0.37 34.67 -20.02
CA LYS A 516 0.20 36.01 -19.84
C LYS A 516 -0.51 36.82 -18.75
N LYS A 517 -1.84 36.67 -18.64
CA LYS A 517 -2.63 37.31 -17.59
C LYS A 517 -2.28 36.76 -16.20
N GLU A 518 -2.16 35.44 -16.07
CA GLU A 518 -1.97 34.78 -14.76
C GLU A 518 -0.49 34.80 -14.31
N TYR A 519 0.46 34.64 -15.23
CA TYR A 519 1.90 34.52 -14.91
C TYR A 519 2.77 35.68 -15.40
N GLY A 520 2.19 36.66 -16.12
CA GLY A 520 2.92 37.83 -16.63
C GLY A 520 3.89 37.53 -17.78
N LYS A 521 3.91 36.31 -18.32
CA LYS A 521 4.80 35.85 -19.39
C LYS A 521 4.04 35.02 -20.42
N GLU A 522 4.53 34.99 -21.64
CA GLU A 522 4.00 34.09 -22.66
C GLU A 522 4.50 32.66 -22.42
N PRO A 523 3.66 31.63 -22.70
CA PRO A 523 4.04 30.24 -22.49
C PRO A 523 5.13 29.81 -23.46
N ASP A 524 6.09 29.04 -22.96
CA ASP A 524 6.97 28.20 -23.76
C ASP A 524 6.43 26.76 -23.67
N PHE A 525 5.74 26.33 -24.74
CA PHE A 525 5.03 25.05 -24.78
C PHE A 525 5.99 23.84 -24.78
N GLU A 526 7.13 23.95 -25.46
CA GLU A 526 8.14 22.87 -25.49
C GLU A 526 8.81 22.72 -24.12
N LEU A 527 9.12 23.84 -23.45
CA LEU A 527 9.65 23.81 -22.09
C LEU A 527 8.61 23.27 -21.09
N ALA A 528 7.34 23.60 -21.28
CA ALA A 528 6.24 23.10 -20.45
C ALA A 528 6.11 21.57 -20.56
N LYS A 529 6.18 21.01 -21.78
CA LYS A 529 6.22 19.55 -22.00
C LYS A 529 7.41 18.91 -21.29
N HIS A 530 8.61 19.45 -21.51
CA HIS A 530 9.82 18.92 -20.88
C HIS A 530 9.71 18.90 -19.34
N PHE A 531 9.12 19.93 -18.73
CA PHE A 531 8.90 19.94 -17.28
C PHE A 531 7.89 18.90 -16.80
N LEU A 532 6.83 18.63 -17.58
CA LEU A 532 5.84 17.61 -17.25
C LEU A 532 6.45 16.20 -17.38
N GLU A 533 7.16 15.93 -18.48
CA GLU A 533 7.83 14.65 -18.70
C GLU A 533 8.94 14.39 -17.66
N SER A 534 9.69 15.44 -17.27
CA SER A 534 10.69 15.35 -16.19
C SER A 534 10.07 15.09 -14.82
N ALA A 535 8.88 15.68 -14.56
CA ALA A 535 8.14 15.41 -13.34
C ALA A 535 7.64 13.98 -13.32
N ASP A 536 7.10 13.47 -14.44
CA ASP A 536 6.65 12.09 -14.54
C ASP A 536 7.78 11.08 -14.32
N GLY A 537 8.96 11.28 -14.92
CA GLY A 537 10.12 10.42 -14.66
C GLY A 537 10.54 10.37 -13.18
N ALA A 538 10.52 11.51 -12.48
CA ALA A 538 10.73 11.54 -11.03
C ALA A 538 9.57 10.86 -10.26
N GLY A 539 8.34 11.01 -10.75
CA GLY A 539 7.16 10.31 -10.28
C GLY A 539 7.30 8.79 -10.36
N ASN A 540 7.77 8.26 -11.49
CA ASN A 540 8.00 6.82 -11.70
C ASN A 540 9.08 6.30 -10.73
N THR A 541 10.15 7.06 -10.51
CA THR A 541 11.14 6.73 -9.49
C THR A 541 10.49 6.61 -8.11
N PHE A 542 9.74 7.63 -7.66
CA PHE A 542 9.20 7.63 -6.30
C PHE A 542 8.01 6.67 -6.09
N LYS A 543 7.16 6.47 -7.11
CA LYS A 543 6.21 5.36 -7.20
C LYS A 543 6.93 4.03 -6.94
N ALA A 544 8.06 3.79 -7.60
CA ALA A 544 8.84 2.57 -7.38
C ALA A 544 9.44 2.50 -5.97
N THR A 545 9.94 3.60 -5.39
CA THR A 545 10.54 3.59 -4.05
C THR A 545 9.57 3.24 -2.92
N ALA A 546 8.31 3.65 -3.04
CA ALA A 546 7.30 3.41 -2.00
C ALA A 546 6.89 1.93 -1.91
N LYS A 547 6.91 1.20 -3.05
CA LYS A 547 6.44 -0.19 -3.11
C LYS A 547 7.25 -1.14 -2.21
N PRO A 548 8.60 -1.17 -2.26
CA PRO A 548 9.43 -1.94 -1.33
C PRO A 548 9.28 -1.56 0.14
N VAL A 549 9.03 -0.27 0.44
CA VAL A 549 8.78 0.18 1.83
C VAL A 549 7.50 -0.46 2.35
N LEU A 550 6.41 -0.36 1.58
CA LEU A 550 5.10 -0.89 1.95
C LEU A 550 5.12 -2.42 2.12
N ILE A 551 5.67 -3.18 1.16
CA ILE A 551 5.79 -4.64 1.31
C ILE A 551 6.73 -5.04 2.45
N GLY A 552 7.81 -4.28 2.69
CA GLY A 552 8.70 -4.49 3.82
C GLY A 552 7.95 -4.43 5.15
N THR A 553 7.05 -3.44 5.32
CA THR A 553 6.19 -3.36 6.52
C THR A 553 5.26 -4.56 6.66
N ALA A 554 4.71 -5.04 5.53
CA ALA A 554 3.78 -6.16 5.50
C ALA A 554 4.42 -7.43 6.04
N VAL A 555 5.64 -7.71 5.57
CA VAL A 555 6.36 -8.95 5.86
C VAL A 555 6.88 -8.94 7.29
N VAL A 556 7.50 -7.82 7.71
CA VAL A 556 7.96 -7.65 9.08
C VAL A 556 6.77 -7.65 10.05
N GLY A 557 5.68 -6.96 9.71
CA GLY A 557 4.44 -6.94 10.49
C GLY A 557 3.75 -8.31 10.56
N ALA A 558 3.73 -9.07 9.47
CA ALA A 558 3.17 -10.43 9.43
C ALA A 558 3.87 -11.35 10.43
N THR A 559 5.19 -11.22 10.63
CA THR A 559 5.88 -12.00 11.67
C THR A 559 5.35 -11.74 13.08
N THR A 560 4.92 -10.51 13.37
CA THR A 560 4.34 -10.13 14.67
C THR A 560 2.91 -10.62 14.81
N MET A 561 2.12 -10.55 13.73
CA MET A 561 0.73 -11.05 13.73
C MET A 561 0.65 -12.58 13.85
N VAL A 562 1.52 -13.30 13.12
CA VAL A 562 1.64 -14.76 13.25
C VAL A 562 1.96 -15.15 14.69
N PHE A 563 2.75 -14.33 15.40
CA PHE A 563 3.06 -14.60 16.79
C PHE A 563 1.86 -14.51 17.73
N GLY A 564 0.86 -13.69 17.41
CA GLY A 564 -0.42 -13.73 18.11
C GLY A 564 -1.05 -15.14 18.08
N ILE A 565 -1.11 -15.72 16.87
CA ILE A 565 -1.55 -17.12 16.68
C ILE A 565 -0.68 -18.08 17.51
N ILE A 566 0.65 -17.86 17.56
CA ILE A 566 1.58 -18.70 18.33
C ILE A 566 1.28 -18.65 19.84
N ILE A 567 1.07 -17.46 20.42
CA ILE A 567 0.72 -17.34 21.85
C ILE A 567 -0.59 -18.05 22.13
N MET A 568 -1.60 -17.81 21.30
CA MET A 568 -2.92 -18.43 21.45
C MET A 568 -2.78 -19.96 21.44
N LEU A 569 -2.06 -20.52 20.48
CA LEU A 569 -1.84 -21.97 20.40
C LEU A 569 -1.05 -22.49 21.60
N GLU A 570 -0.06 -21.74 22.13
CA GLU A 570 0.72 -22.16 23.31
C GLU A 570 -0.18 -22.25 24.54
N GLY A 571 -1.10 -21.29 24.71
CA GLY A 571 -2.08 -21.32 25.78
C GLY A 571 -3.06 -22.50 25.73
N ILE A 572 -3.33 -23.04 24.52
CA ILE A 572 -4.27 -24.15 24.32
C ILE A 572 -3.57 -25.52 24.35
N PHE A 573 -2.47 -25.66 23.61
CA PHE A 573 -1.83 -26.96 23.36
C PHE A 573 -0.53 -27.16 24.12
N GLY A 574 0.15 -26.07 24.51
CA GLY A 574 1.52 -26.10 25.05
C GLY A 574 2.57 -26.61 24.06
N ASN A 575 3.85 -26.33 24.33
CA ASN A 575 5.00 -26.79 23.54
C ASN A 575 4.92 -26.43 22.04
N VAL A 576 4.29 -25.31 21.70
CA VAL A 576 4.12 -24.83 20.32
C VAL A 576 5.45 -24.56 19.66
N VAL A 577 6.43 -24.01 20.38
CA VAL A 577 7.76 -23.72 19.82
C VAL A 577 8.42 -24.99 19.24
N GLN A 578 8.23 -26.15 19.88
CA GLN A 578 8.76 -27.42 19.37
C GLN A 578 8.03 -27.88 18.10
N ASN A 579 6.73 -27.62 18.02
CA ASN A 579 5.89 -27.93 16.85
C ASN A 579 6.09 -26.94 15.69
N LEU A 580 6.62 -25.75 15.96
CA LEU A 580 6.97 -24.74 14.96
C LEU A 580 8.40 -24.89 14.41
N SER A 581 9.18 -25.84 14.92
CA SER A 581 10.54 -26.06 14.44
C SER A 581 10.54 -26.39 12.94
N LEU A 582 11.53 -25.88 12.21
CA LEU A 582 11.70 -26.15 10.77
C LEU A 582 11.98 -27.63 10.47
N VAL A 583 12.24 -28.47 11.47
CA VAL A 583 12.34 -29.93 11.28
C VAL A 583 10.98 -30.62 11.22
N GLN A 584 9.90 -29.92 11.59
CA GLN A 584 8.54 -30.45 11.55
C GLN A 584 8.00 -30.40 10.12
N PRO A 585 7.44 -31.51 9.60
CA PRO A 585 6.99 -31.58 8.21
C PRO A 585 5.85 -30.59 7.92
N ASP A 586 4.94 -30.35 8.88
CA ASP A 586 3.83 -29.42 8.71
C ASP A 586 4.31 -28.01 8.34
N ILE A 587 5.38 -27.53 9.00
CA ILE A 587 5.94 -26.19 8.76
C ILE A 587 6.62 -26.12 7.39
N ILE A 588 7.43 -27.12 7.05
CA ILE A 588 8.13 -27.15 5.76
C ILE A 588 7.14 -27.17 4.59
N VAL A 589 6.12 -28.02 4.66
CA VAL A 589 5.12 -28.12 3.58
C VAL A 589 4.24 -26.86 3.55
N GLY A 590 3.92 -26.29 4.71
CA GLY A 590 3.27 -24.98 4.80
C GLY A 590 4.06 -23.90 4.06
N LEU A 591 5.37 -23.77 4.34
CA LEU A 591 6.26 -22.80 3.69
C LEU A 591 6.25 -22.96 2.16
N LEU A 592 6.36 -24.21 1.69
CA LEU A 592 6.31 -24.52 0.26
C LEU A 592 4.97 -24.09 -0.37
N LEU A 593 3.86 -24.41 0.28
CA LEU A 593 2.52 -24.04 -0.21
C LEU A 593 2.33 -22.52 -0.22
N GLY A 594 2.90 -21.81 0.75
CA GLY A 594 2.91 -20.35 0.74
C GLY A 594 3.59 -19.80 -0.51
N GLY A 595 4.74 -20.34 -0.88
CA GLY A 595 5.40 -20.03 -2.15
C GLY A 595 4.55 -20.35 -3.39
N CYS A 596 3.86 -21.50 -3.40
CA CYS A 596 2.95 -21.86 -4.49
C CYS A 596 1.83 -20.82 -4.69
N VAL A 597 1.25 -20.31 -3.59
CA VAL A 597 0.18 -19.30 -3.67
C VAL A 597 0.71 -17.96 -4.16
N ILE A 598 1.93 -17.55 -3.79
CA ILE A 598 2.54 -16.32 -4.33
C ILE A 598 2.69 -16.37 -5.85
N TYR A 599 3.25 -17.46 -6.39
CA TYR A 599 3.44 -17.59 -7.84
C TYR A 599 2.12 -17.73 -8.60
N TRP A 600 1.15 -18.47 -8.04
CA TRP A 600 -0.19 -18.50 -8.61
C TRP A 600 -0.83 -17.10 -8.63
N PHE A 601 -0.74 -16.35 -7.53
CA PHE A 601 -1.30 -15.01 -7.41
C PHE A 601 -0.71 -14.07 -8.47
N THR A 602 0.61 -14.08 -8.64
CA THR A 602 1.29 -13.34 -9.70
C THR A 602 0.75 -13.71 -11.08
N GLY A 603 0.68 -15.01 -11.39
CA GLY A 603 0.15 -15.46 -12.69
C GLY A 603 -1.32 -15.09 -12.91
N ALA A 604 -2.17 -15.23 -11.89
CA ALA A 604 -3.60 -14.94 -11.97
C ALA A 604 -3.88 -13.44 -12.16
N SER A 605 -3.14 -12.58 -11.47
CA SER A 605 -3.27 -11.12 -11.63
C SER A 605 -2.77 -10.64 -12.99
N ILE A 606 -1.63 -11.14 -13.47
CA ILE A 606 -1.14 -10.84 -14.82
C ILE A 606 -2.14 -11.35 -15.88
N GLN A 607 -2.68 -12.56 -15.72
CA GLN A 607 -3.67 -13.10 -16.65
C GLN A 607 -4.92 -12.20 -16.76
N ALA A 608 -5.38 -11.64 -15.64
CA ALA A 608 -6.51 -10.71 -15.66
C ALA A 608 -6.21 -9.43 -16.45
N VAL A 609 -4.98 -8.88 -16.31
CA VAL A 609 -4.52 -7.72 -17.09
C VAL A 609 -4.38 -8.08 -18.55
N VAL A 610 -3.71 -9.18 -18.89
CA VAL A 610 -3.47 -9.61 -20.28
C VAL A 610 -4.78 -9.74 -21.05
N THR A 611 -5.77 -10.45 -20.48
CA THR A 611 -7.05 -10.67 -21.15
C THR A 611 -7.87 -9.39 -21.27
N GLY A 612 -7.88 -8.56 -20.22
CA GLY A 612 -8.57 -7.27 -20.30
C GLY A 612 -7.93 -6.32 -21.31
N SER A 613 -6.59 -6.28 -21.36
CA SER A 613 -5.82 -5.45 -22.29
C SER A 613 -6.08 -5.87 -23.73
N TYR A 614 -6.12 -7.18 -24.00
CA TYR A 614 -6.48 -7.71 -25.32
C TYR A 614 -7.83 -7.17 -25.79
N GLU A 615 -8.86 -7.24 -24.95
CA GLU A 615 -10.21 -6.76 -25.28
C GLU A 615 -10.25 -5.24 -25.47
N ALA A 616 -9.52 -4.48 -24.65
CA ALA A 616 -9.37 -3.04 -24.80
C ALA A 616 -8.69 -2.68 -26.13
N VAL A 617 -7.58 -3.33 -26.47
CA VAL A 617 -6.84 -3.14 -27.72
C VAL A 617 -7.73 -3.44 -28.93
N VAL A 618 -8.42 -4.58 -28.94
CA VAL A 618 -9.33 -4.96 -30.04
C VAL A 618 -10.42 -3.91 -30.22
N TYR A 619 -11.01 -3.43 -29.12
CA TYR A 619 -12.03 -2.40 -29.16
C TYR A 619 -11.46 -1.07 -29.69
N ILE A 620 -10.32 -0.60 -29.18
CA ILE A 620 -9.73 0.68 -29.58
C ILE A 620 -9.36 0.64 -31.07
N LYS A 621 -8.67 -0.42 -31.53
CA LYS A 621 -8.30 -0.58 -32.94
C LYS A 621 -9.49 -0.52 -33.89
N LYS A 622 -10.63 -1.08 -33.48
CA LYS A 622 -11.85 -1.12 -34.31
C LYS A 622 -12.57 0.24 -34.38
N ASN A 623 -12.45 1.07 -33.34
CA ASN A 623 -13.26 2.29 -33.19
C ASN A 623 -12.46 3.58 -33.32
N ILE A 624 -11.13 3.53 -33.28
CA ILE A 624 -10.29 4.71 -33.47
C ILE A 624 -10.46 5.31 -34.87
N LYS A 625 -10.58 6.63 -34.93
CA LYS A 625 -10.80 7.40 -36.17
C LYS A 625 -9.72 8.46 -36.31
N LEU A 626 -8.69 8.16 -37.11
CA LEU A 626 -7.50 9.00 -37.27
C LEU A 626 -7.77 10.36 -37.95
N ASP A 627 -8.91 10.49 -38.63
CA ASP A 627 -9.40 11.71 -39.28
C ASP A 627 -10.05 12.71 -38.30
N LYS A 628 -10.40 12.25 -37.09
CA LYS A 628 -10.96 13.13 -36.05
C LYS A 628 -9.87 13.84 -35.26
N LYS A 629 -10.24 14.94 -34.61
CA LYS A 629 -9.37 15.67 -33.67
C LYS A 629 -9.34 15.05 -32.27
N GLU A 630 -10.45 14.44 -31.86
CA GLU A 630 -10.61 13.85 -30.53
C GLU A 630 -11.51 12.60 -30.60
N ALA A 631 -11.32 11.68 -29.66
CA ALA A 631 -12.14 10.51 -29.46
C ALA A 631 -13.55 10.90 -28.96
N SER A 632 -14.53 10.03 -29.21
CA SER A 632 -15.87 10.27 -28.64
C SER A 632 -15.89 9.92 -27.15
N ILE A 633 -16.70 10.65 -26.38
CA ILE A 633 -16.95 10.37 -24.95
C ILE A 633 -17.57 8.98 -24.78
N GLU A 634 -18.38 8.53 -25.75
CA GLU A 634 -19.01 7.20 -25.71
C GLU A 634 -17.96 6.09 -25.83
N ASP A 635 -17.02 6.21 -26.76
CA ASP A 635 -15.92 5.25 -26.94
C ASP A 635 -15.05 5.19 -25.68
N SER A 636 -14.72 6.35 -25.11
CA SER A 636 -13.93 6.44 -23.87
C SER A 636 -14.62 5.76 -22.69
N LYS A 637 -15.94 6.00 -22.51
CA LYS A 637 -16.75 5.32 -21.48
C LYS A 637 -16.81 3.81 -21.70
N LYS A 638 -16.77 3.35 -22.95
CA LYS A 638 -16.79 1.93 -23.26
C LYS A 638 -15.47 1.26 -22.87
N VAL A 639 -14.32 1.90 -23.11
CA VAL A 639 -13.01 1.39 -22.64
C VAL A 639 -13.00 1.27 -21.12
N VAL A 640 -13.46 2.31 -20.39
CA VAL A 640 -13.59 2.28 -18.92
C VAL A 640 -14.47 1.12 -18.45
N GLN A 641 -15.58 0.86 -19.15
CA GLN A 641 -16.46 -0.26 -18.83
C GLN A 641 -15.74 -1.61 -18.97
N ILE A 642 -14.97 -1.80 -20.06
CA ILE A 642 -14.18 -3.02 -20.29
C ILE A 642 -13.18 -3.21 -19.14
N CYS A 643 -12.40 -2.18 -18.82
CA CYS A 643 -11.41 -2.20 -17.73
C CYS A 643 -12.08 -2.60 -16.40
N THR A 644 -13.23 -1.99 -16.07
CA THR A 644 -13.96 -2.27 -14.82
C THR A 644 -14.43 -3.72 -14.73
N GLN A 645 -14.98 -4.25 -15.83
CA GLN A 645 -15.51 -5.61 -15.85
C GLN A 645 -14.41 -6.67 -15.65
N TYR A 646 -13.27 -6.50 -16.33
CA TYR A 646 -12.16 -7.45 -16.21
C TYR A 646 -11.44 -7.33 -14.86
N ALA A 647 -11.32 -6.13 -14.31
CA ALA A 647 -10.83 -5.92 -12.94
C ALA A 647 -11.67 -6.68 -11.90
N GLN A 648 -13.01 -6.55 -11.96
CA GLN A 648 -13.90 -7.25 -11.02
C GLN A 648 -13.87 -8.78 -11.21
N LYS A 649 -13.87 -9.28 -12.45
CA LYS A 649 -13.78 -10.72 -12.73
C LYS A 649 -12.47 -11.31 -12.20
N GLY A 650 -11.35 -10.61 -12.43
CA GLY A 650 -10.04 -11.00 -11.91
C GLY A 650 -10.02 -11.05 -10.38
N MET A 651 -10.51 -9.99 -9.74
CA MET A 651 -10.56 -9.89 -8.28
C MET A 651 -11.44 -10.97 -7.64
N ILE A 652 -12.60 -11.31 -8.21
CA ILE A 652 -13.43 -12.42 -7.71
C ILE A 652 -12.64 -13.72 -7.67
N ASN A 653 -11.92 -14.03 -8.76
CA ASN A 653 -11.14 -15.26 -8.82
C ASN A 653 -10.04 -15.27 -7.77
N ILE A 654 -9.31 -14.16 -7.64
CA ILE A 654 -8.19 -14.03 -6.72
C ILE A 654 -8.65 -14.11 -5.26
N PHE A 655 -9.67 -13.32 -4.90
CA PHE A 655 -10.15 -13.22 -3.53
C PHE A 655 -10.70 -14.55 -3.01
N ILE A 656 -11.47 -15.27 -3.82
CA ILE A 656 -12.07 -16.55 -3.41
C ILE A 656 -10.97 -17.58 -3.12
N VAL A 657 -9.90 -17.64 -3.91
CA VAL A 657 -8.78 -18.53 -3.60
C VAL A 657 -8.12 -18.12 -2.29
N ILE A 658 -7.74 -16.86 -2.11
CA ILE A 658 -7.06 -16.42 -0.88
C ILE A 658 -7.94 -16.69 0.36
N PHE A 659 -9.22 -16.32 0.30
CA PHE A 659 -10.18 -16.49 1.38
C PHE A 659 -10.37 -17.97 1.77
N PHE A 660 -10.64 -18.84 0.78
CA PHE A 660 -10.87 -20.26 1.08
C PHE A 660 -9.59 -21.04 1.35
N MET A 661 -8.44 -20.66 0.78
CA MET A 661 -7.15 -21.23 1.20
C MET A 661 -6.88 -20.93 2.66
N CYS A 662 -7.11 -19.69 3.09
CA CYS A 662 -6.94 -19.28 4.48
C CYS A 662 -7.78 -20.15 5.44
N LEU A 663 -9.07 -20.32 5.16
CA LEU A 663 -9.95 -21.18 5.96
C LEU A 663 -9.54 -22.66 5.89
N ALA A 664 -9.30 -23.17 4.67
CA ALA A 664 -8.99 -24.58 4.45
C ALA A 664 -7.75 -25.02 5.24
N LEU A 665 -6.69 -24.23 5.16
CA LEU A 665 -5.40 -24.56 5.77
C LEU A 665 -5.41 -24.37 7.28
N ALA A 666 -6.03 -23.30 7.79
CA ALA A 666 -6.22 -23.10 9.22
C ALA A 666 -7.02 -24.26 9.85
N PHE A 667 -8.07 -24.74 9.16
CA PHE A 667 -8.93 -25.83 9.63
C PHE A 667 -8.23 -27.19 9.55
N PHE A 668 -7.33 -27.37 8.57
CA PHE A 668 -6.54 -28.58 8.40
C PHE A 668 -5.56 -28.78 9.56
N ASN A 669 -4.65 -27.83 9.73
CA ASN A 669 -3.65 -27.84 10.80
C ASN A 669 -3.12 -26.41 11.03
N PRO A 670 -3.26 -25.85 12.24
CA PRO A 670 -2.81 -24.49 12.52
C PRO A 670 -1.28 -24.30 12.42
N TYR A 671 -0.47 -25.34 12.69
CA TYR A 671 0.98 -25.28 12.52
C TYR A 671 1.35 -25.22 11.04
N PHE A 672 0.73 -26.08 10.22
CA PHE A 672 0.87 -26.02 8.76
C PHE A 672 0.53 -24.63 8.24
N PHE A 673 -0.57 -24.05 8.74
CA PHE A 673 -1.03 -22.73 8.36
C PHE A 673 -0.02 -21.62 8.75
N ILE A 674 0.63 -21.71 9.91
CA ILE A 674 1.71 -20.80 10.29
C ILE A 674 2.89 -20.89 9.30
N GLY A 675 3.29 -22.11 8.90
CA GLY A 675 4.29 -22.31 7.85
C GLY A 675 3.87 -21.63 6.53
N TYR A 676 2.60 -21.76 6.15
CA TYR A 676 2.02 -21.09 4.99
C TYR A 676 2.05 -19.57 5.07
N LEU A 677 1.74 -18.97 6.22
CA LEU A 677 1.80 -17.53 6.44
C LEU A 677 3.23 -16.98 6.30
N PHE A 678 4.22 -17.66 6.89
CA PHE A 678 5.63 -17.31 6.69
C PHE A 678 6.05 -17.48 5.22
N GLY A 679 5.59 -18.53 4.55
CA GLY A 679 5.87 -18.77 3.13
C GLY A 679 5.35 -17.62 2.27
N ILE A 680 4.09 -17.23 2.43
CA ILE A 680 3.52 -16.10 1.71
C ILE A 680 4.28 -14.79 1.99
N ALA A 681 4.66 -14.53 3.24
CA ALA A 681 5.39 -13.32 3.58
C ALA A 681 6.79 -13.27 2.92
N PHE A 682 7.61 -14.33 3.07
CA PHE A 682 8.98 -14.31 2.55
C PHE A 682 9.06 -14.40 1.02
N PHE A 683 8.31 -15.31 0.39
CA PHE A 683 8.28 -15.40 -1.07
C PHE A 683 7.63 -14.15 -1.67
N GLY A 684 6.58 -13.63 -1.02
CA GLY A 684 5.91 -12.40 -1.43
C GLY A 684 6.81 -11.18 -1.36
N LEU A 685 7.68 -11.06 -0.35
CA LEU A 685 8.67 -9.98 -0.24
C LEU A 685 9.52 -9.88 -1.51
N PHE A 686 10.22 -10.98 -1.84
CA PHE A 686 11.17 -10.99 -2.94
C PHE A 686 10.45 -10.87 -4.28
N GLN A 687 9.30 -11.52 -4.45
CA GLN A 687 8.50 -11.41 -5.66
C GLN A 687 8.01 -9.97 -5.88
N ALA A 688 7.52 -9.30 -4.85
CA ALA A 688 7.05 -7.93 -4.96
C ALA A 688 8.20 -6.96 -5.29
N VAL A 689 9.34 -7.07 -4.61
CA VAL A 689 10.52 -6.22 -4.85
C VAL A 689 11.06 -6.43 -6.26
N PHE A 690 11.24 -7.69 -6.68
CA PHE A 690 11.70 -8.04 -8.02
C PHE A 690 10.81 -7.40 -9.09
N MET A 691 9.49 -7.58 -8.98
CA MET A 691 8.54 -7.11 -9.98
C MET A 691 8.41 -5.58 -9.99
N ALA A 692 8.38 -4.94 -8.82
CA ALA A 692 8.30 -3.48 -8.72
C ALA A 692 9.50 -2.80 -9.36
N ASN A 693 10.71 -3.29 -9.08
CA ASN A 693 11.93 -2.65 -9.56
C ASN A 693 12.28 -3.03 -11.00
N ALA A 694 11.97 -4.24 -11.46
CA ALA A 694 12.08 -4.59 -12.88
C ALA A 694 11.17 -3.68 -13.72
N GLY A 695 9.89 -3.54 -13.33
CA GLY A 695 8.95 -2.65 -13.99
C GLY A 695 9.35 -1.18 -13.96
N GLY A 696 9.78 -0.67 -12.80
CA GLY A 696 10.27 0.72 -12.71
C GLY A 696 11.52 0.97 -13.55
N CYS A 697 12.40 -0.03 -13.71
CA CYS A 697 13.59 0.07 -14.55
C CYS A 697 13.24 0.11 -16.05
N TRP A 698 12.25 -0.66 -16.51
CA TRP A 698 11.78 -0.61 -17.89
C TRP A 698 11.10 0.73 -18.22
N ASP A 699 10.25 1.21 -17.32
CA ASP A 699 9.56 2.49 -17.45
C ASP A 699 10.53 3.66 -17.56
N ASN A 700 11.44 3.80 -16.60
CA ASN A 700 12.43 4.88 -16.69
C ASN A 700 13.47 4.65 -17.80
N GLY A 701 13.69 3.41 -18.23
CA GLY A 701 14.38 3.11 -19.48
C GLY A 701 13.68 3.73 -20.70
N LYS A 702 12.35 3.62 -20.79
CA LYS A 702 11.53 4.30 -21.80
C LYS A 702 11.64 5.83 -21.67
N LYS A 703 11.52 6.38 -20.46
CA LYS A 703 11.63 7.83 -20.22
C LYS A 703 12.98 8.42 -20.62
N ILE A 704 14.09 7.71 -20.42
CA ILE A 704 15.42 8.13 -20.94
C ILE A 704 15.39 8.26 -22.48
N VAL A 705 14.75 7.31 -23.18
CA VAL A 705 14.65 7.35 -24.66
C VAL A 705 13.75 8.51 -25.12
N GLU A 706 12.66 8.76 -24.42
CA GLU A 706 11.67 9.78 -24.75
C GLU A 706 12.16 11.21 -24.47
N VAL A 707 12.79 11.42 -23.31
CA VAL A 707 13.10 12.76 -22.76
C VAL A 707 14.57 13.12 -23.00
N ASP A 708 15.51 12.29 -22.57
CA ASP A 708 16.94 12.61 -22.60
C ASP A 708 17.51 12.45 -24.02
N LEU A 709 17.17 11.34 -24.69
CA LEU A 709 17.63 11.04 -26.04
C LEU A 709 16.75 11.67 -27.12
N LYS A 710 15.50 12.03 -26.80
CA LYS A 710 14.50 12.58 -27.74
C LYS A 710 14.29 11.72 -28.99
N MET A 711 14.25 10.39 -28.79
CA MET A 711 14.21 9.40 -29.86
C MET A 711 12.83 8.73 -30.02
N LYS A 712 11.74 9.48 -29.78
CA LYS A 712 10.36 8.98 -30.00
C LYS A 712 10.17 8.50 -31.45
N ASN A 713 9.35 7.47 -31.64
CA ASN A 713 9.05 6.84 -32.94
C ASN A 713 10.27 6.21 -33.67
N THR A 714 11.27 5.77 -32.92
CA THR A 714 12.41 5.00 -33.44
C THR A 714 12.29 3.52 -33.04
N PRO A 715 13.02 2.58 -33.69
CA PRO A 715 13.06 1.18 -33.26
C PRO A 715 13.54 1.00 -31.81
N LEU A 716 14.40 1.91 -31.33
CA LEU A 716 14.81 1.94 -29.91
C LEU A 716 13.61 2.24 -29.00
N HIS A 717 12.82 3.25 -29.36
CA HIS A 717 11.62 3.63 -28.62
C HIS A 717 10.56 2.53 -28.63
N GLU A 718 10.31 1.88 -29.77
CA GLU A 718 9.42 0.73 -29.84
C GLU A 718 9.87 -0.42 -28.91
N ALA A 719 11.17 -0.71 -28.89
CA ALA A 719 11.73 -1.73 -27.99
C ALA A 719 11.57 -1.35 -26.50
N SER A 720 11.76 -0.08 -26.13
CA SER A 720 11.56 0.37 -24.76
C SER A 720 10.08 0.39 -24.35
N VAL A 721 9.16 0.72 -25.25
CA VAL A 721 7.71 0.64 -24.99
C VAL A 721 7.27 -0.82 -24.75
N VAL A 722 7.83 -1.78 -25.48
CA VAL A 722 7.56 -3.21 -25.21
C VAL A 722 8.07 -3.61 -23.82
N GLY A 723 9.25 -3.13 -23.41
CA GLY A 723 9.76 -3.34 -22.06
C GLY A 723 8.82 -2.82 -20.97
N ASP A 724 8.37 -1.57 -21.13
CA ASP A 724 7.48 -0.91 -20.19
C ASP A 724 6.12 -1.61 -20.08
N THR A 725 5.50 -1.95 -21.23
CA THR A 725 4.21 -2.68 -21.25
C THR A 725 4.29 -4.10 -20.68
N VAL A 726 5.48 -4.72 -20.66
CA VAL A 726 5.75 -5.95 -19.88
C VAL A 726 5.86 -5.64 -18.38
N GLY A 727 6.48 -4.52 -18.04
CA GLY A 727 6.68 -4.00 -16.68
C GLY A 727 5.42 -3.51 -15.98
N ASP A 728 4.40 -3.08 -16.72
CA ASP A 728 3.15 -2.54 -16.22
C ASP A 728 2.38 -3.48 -15.28
N PRO A 729 1.98 -4.70 -15.71
CA PRO A 729 1.32 -5.63 -14.80
C PRO A 729 2.26 -6.08 -13.68
N PHE A 730 3.58 -6.00 -13.88
CA PHE A 730 4.57 -6.32 -12.86
C PHE A 730 4.51 -5.30 -11.72
N LYS A 731 4.69 -4.02 -12.03
CA LYS A 731 4.91 -2.95 -11.06
C LYS A 731 3.62 -2.38 -10.48
N ASP A 732 2.48 -2.41 -11.19
CA ASP A 732 1.26 -1.71 -10.75
C ASP A 732 0.06 -2.64 -10.51
N THR A 733 0.20 -3.94 -10.78
CA THR A 733 -0.83 -4.93 -10.42
C THR A 733 -0.29 -5.95 -9.42
N SER A 734 0.60 -6.85 -9.86
CA SER A 734 0.97 -8.00 -9.04
C SER A 734 1.82 -7.61 -7.84
N SER A 735 2.91 -6.86 -8.03
CA SER A 735 3.83 -6.51 -6.93
C SER A 735 3.15 -5.76 -5.80
N VAL A 736 2.40 -4.71 -6.14
CA VAL A 736 1.72 -3.85 -5.18
C VAL A 736 0.56 -4.54 -4.47
N SER A 737 -0.07 -5.51 -5.10
CA SER A 737 -1.19 -6.24 -4.50
C SER A 737 -0.74 -7.32 -3.52
N LEU A 738 0.51 -7.77 -3.59
CA LEU A 738 1.05 -8.76 -2.65
C LEU A 738 1.04 -8.25 -1.21
N ASN A 739 1.27 -6.95 -1.00
CA ASN A 739 1.26 -6.34 0.32
C ASN A 739 -0.10 -6.52 1.05
N PRO A 740 -1.23 -5.96 0.56
CA PRO A 740 -2.50 -6.12 1.25
C PRO A 740 -2.97 -7.59 1.26
N VAL A 741 -2.57 -8.43 0.29
CA VAL A 741 -2.87 -9.87 0.31
C VAL A 741 -2.17 -10.61 1.45
N ILE A 742 -0.88 -10.34 1.70
CA ILE A 742 -0.14 -10.92 2.82
C ILE A 742 -0.81 -10.55 4.14
N LYS A 743 -1.12 -9.27 4.33
CA LYS A 743 -1.72 -8.79 5.58
C LYS A 743 -3.14 -9.28 5.77
N PHE A 744 -3.97 -9.22 4.73
CA PHE A 744 -5.31 -9.79 4.76
C PHE A 744 -5.26 -11.27 5.13
N THR A 745 -4.41 -12.06 4.47
CA THR A 745 -4.28 -13.50 4.76
C THR A 745 -3.81 -13.74 6.19
N THR A 746 -2.96 -12.87 6.74
CA THR A 746 -2.47 -13.01 8.12
C THR A 746 -3.52 -12.61 9.15
N LEU A 747 -4.20 -11.48 8.97
CA LEU A 747 -5.25 -11.00 9.88
C LEU A 747 -6.53 -11.83 9.82
N PHE A 748 -7.01 -12.12 8.63
CA PHE A 748 -8.13 -13.04 8.47
C PHE A 748 -7.71 -14.46 8.90
N GLY A 749 -6.43 -14.81 8.69
CA GLY A 749 -5.83 -16.06 9.15
C GLY A 749 -5.87 -16.26 10.65
N LEU A 750 -5.69 -15.18 11.41
CA LEU A 750 -5.90 -15.21 12.85
C LEU A 750 -7.34 -15.64 13.18
N LEU A 751 -8.35 -14.93 12.65
CA LEU A 751 -9.77 -15.28 12.86
C LEU A 751 -10.09 -16.71 12.38
N ALA A 752 -9.55 -17.10 11.22
CA ALA A 752 -9.71 -18.45 10.68
C ALA A 752 -9.13 -19.52 11.62
N THR A 753 -7.97 -19.24 12.23
CA THR A 753 -7.34 -20.14 13.19
C THR A 753 -8.15 -20.21 14.49
N GLU A 754 -8.66 -19.07 14.98
CA GLU A 754 -9.53 -19.04 16.15
C GLU A 754 -10.79 -19.89 15.95
N ILE A 755 -11.43 -19.77 14.79
CA ILE A 755 -12.56 -20.65 14.41
C ILE A 755 -12.11 -22.11 14.41
N ALA A 756 -10.99 -22.42 13.76
CA ALA A 756 -10.50 -23.79 13.62
C ALA A 756 -10.20 -24.48 14.97
N VAL A 757 -9.69 -23.75 15.96
CA VAL A 757 -9.34 -24.30 17.28
C VAL A 757 -10.53 -24.35 18.23
N THR A 758 -11.49 -23.42 18.10
CA THR A 758 -12.71 -23.39 18.94
C THR A 758 -13.78 -24.37 18.46
N MET A 759 -13.76 -24.77 17.19
CA MET A 759 -14.64 -25.80 16.66
C MET A 759 -14.37 -27.19 17.27
N THR A 760 -15.30 -27.67 18.11
CA THR A 760 -15.19 -28.96 18.81
C THR A 760 -15.46 -30.19 17.93
N ASN A 761 -16.23 -30.03 16.84
CA ASN A 761 -16.53 -31.13 15.92
C ASN A 761 -15.41 -31.31 14.88
N VAL A 762 -14.51 -32.24 15.17
CA VAL A 762 -13.34 -32.56 14.34
C VAL A 762 -13.71 -33.03 12.94
N ASN A 763 -14.76 -33.86 12.80
CA ASN A 763 -15.18 -34.38 11.50
C ASN A 763 -15.73 -33.26 10.60
N LEU A 764 -16.54 -32.36 11.18
CA LEU A 764 -17.04 -31.19 10.48
C LEU A 764 -15.89 -30.27 10.06
N LYS A 765 -14.92 -30.04 10.95
CA LYS A 765 -13.73 -29.22 10.66
C LYS A 765 -12.95 -29.76 9.45
N TYR A 766 -12.63 -31.06 9.42
CA TYR A 766 -11.92 -31.66 8.29
C TYR A 766 -12.76 -31.68 7.01
N ALA A 767 -14.07 -31.90 7.11
CA ALA A 767 -14.96 -31.82 5.96
C ALA A 767 -14.99 -30.41 5.35
N LEU A 768 -15.11 -29.37 6.19
CA LEU A 768 -15.06 -27.98 5.76
C LEU A 768 -13.69 -27.63 5.16
N SER A 769 -12.60 -28.07 5.79
CA SER A 769 -11.24 -27.89 5.27
C SER A 769 -11.11 -28.44 3.85
N ALA A 770 -11.55 -29.68 3.62
CA ALA A 770 -11.51 -30.30 2.29
C ALA A 770 -12.40 -29.57 1.27
N ILE A 771 -13.62 -29.18 1.65
CA ILE A 771 -14.55 -28.44 0.78
C ILE A 771 -13.94 -27.08 0.39
N PHE A 772 -13.45 -26.31 1.35
CA PHE A 772 -12.84 -25.01 1.12
C PHE A 772 -11.59 -25.14 0.24
N PHE A 773 -10.76 -26.15 0.46
CA PHE A 773 -9.59 -26.41 -0.37
C PHE A 773 -9.99 -26.71 -1.83
N VAL A 774 -11.01 -27.54 -2.05
CA VAL A 774 -11.53 -27.83 -3.40
C VAL A 774 -12.08 -26.58 -4.06
N ILE A 775 -12.84 -25.73 -3.33
CA ILE A 775 -13.33 -24.45 -3.86
C ILE A 775 -12.15 -23.58 -4.30
N ALA A 776 -11.12 -23.46 -3.47
CA ALA A 776 -9.92 -22.70 -3.83
C ALA A 776 -9.26 -23.26 -5.10
N LEU A 777 -9.06 -24.57 -5.21
CA LEU A 777 -8.46 -25.19 -6.40
C LEU A 777 -9.31 -24.99 -7.67
N VAL A 778 -10.63 -25.04 -7.57
CA VAL A 778 -11.54 -24.73 -8.69
C VAL A 778 -11.32 -23.30 -9.15
N PHE A 779 -11.15 -22.35 -8.24
CA PHE A 779 -10.92 -20.96 -8.58
C PHE A 779 -9.48 -20.67 -9.05
N VAL A 780 -8.49 -21.44 -8.59
CA VAL A 780 -7.12 -21.46 -9.17
C VAL A 780 -7.18 -21.87 -10.64
N TYR A 781 -7.94 -22.93 -10.96
CA TYR A 781 -8.18 -23.33 -12.34
C TYR A 781 -8.93 -22.23 -13.12
N ARG A 782 -9.99 -21.68 -12.52
CA ARG A 782 -10.84 -20.64 -13.12
C ARG A 782 -10.09 -19.36 -13.44
N SER A 783 -9.12 -18.96 -12.61
CA SER A 783 -8.36 -17.72 -12.78
C SER A 783 -7.58 -17.70 -14.10
N PHE A 784 -7.19 -18.86 -14.63
CA PHE A 784 -6.65 -18.99 -15.97
C PHE A 784 -7.75 -19.31 -16.99
N TYR A 785 -8.43 -20.45 -16.87
CA TYR A 785 -9.25 -21.01 -17.96
C TYR A 785 -10.51 -20.20 -18.27
N SER A 786 -11.12 -19.54 -17.28
CA SER A 786 -12.28 -18.67 -17.53
C SER A 786 -11.89 -17.24 -17.90
N MET A 787 -10.60 -16.92 -17.83
CA MET A 787 -10.04 -15.63 -18.23
C MET A 787 -9.17 -15.79 -19.49
N ARG A 788 -9.31 -16.88 -20.26
CA ARG A 788 -8.56 -17.03 -21.52
C ARG A 788 -9.06 -16.03 -22.56
N ILE A 789 -8.14 -15.54 -23.37
CA ILE A 789 -8.48 -14.85 -24.62
C ILE A 789 -9.20 -15.88 -25.51
N SER A 790 -10.40 -15.52 -25.96
CA SER A 790 -11.19 -16.41 -26.83
C SER A 790 -10.50 -16.50 -28.19
N GLU A 791 -10.29 -17.72 -28.70
CA GLU A 791 -9.76 -17.91 -30.06
C GLU A 791 -10.75 -17.31 -31.06
N GLU A 792 -10.34 -16.27 -31.81
CA GLU A 792 -10.69 -16.27 -33.22
C GLU A 792 -10.03 -17.52 -33.77
N LYS A 793 -10.83 -18.49 -34.22
CA LYS A 793 -10.29 -19.63 -34.96
C LYS A 793 -9.38 -19.05 -36.03
N LEU A 794 -8.10 -19.42 -35.99
CA LEU A 794 -7.18 -19.18 -37.08
C LEU A 794 -7.74 -19.99 -38.25
N ASP A 795 -8.68 -19.41 -38.99
CA ASP A 795 -9.11 -19.92 -40.28
C ASP A 795 -7.86 -19.81 -41.17
N GLY A 796 -7.26 -20.97 -41.42
CA GLY A 796 -5.99 -21.12 -42.12
C GLY A 796 -6.05 -20.86 -43.62
#